data_AF-C0ZFJ8-F1
#
_entry.id   AF-C0ZFJ8-F1
#
_cell.length_a   1.000
_cell.length_b   1.000
_cell.length_c   1.000
_cell.angle_alpha   90.00
_cell.angle_beta   90.00
_cell.angle_gamma   90.00
#
_symmetry.space_group_name_H-M   'P 1'
#
loop_
_entity.id
_entity.type
_entity.pdbx_description
1 polymer ?
#
loop_
_entity_poly.entity_id
_entity_poly.type
_entity_poly.pdbx_seq_one_letter_code
_entity_poly.pdbx_strand_id
1 'polypeptide(L)'
;MYKKIFRLAYKTYGFSKSINEIFSTHISKFHDRIEYAIWMQHLKSMKAPNGKELDYIEFYLKNFSFTQEHMQTLELDLPDHVTIELLDSILTSKMEQFLLTSQSFEEFDREEQNTSTVPSISFATYLKGPKIKNDLPEYLKQLQEYRNLSLENDRKPLYFYLYRLRNNLLHGINSRFYSIKYVHKSLEILKEYFENLLIDQLLYSIPSNLTSQSITQLSKQIEAMTIRDFASDYRLGRNLEEGDQLYGKITSKISSSLQIEQLTNLHNKNLENILRQNLNEETLHEWFITYQGDLFKTATTILDDLPQPVESIRSSNRSFGTLRKIIVRRVLDEGNPEKLIEDAYNGVRPEVIKQVFEQMYEERLTEAIYTVAFHVKDIKAENSFTRLEIENIEFLSGPLFEGWQLGLAHQEKREQPLLFESLPEQKDNHIWVLVRQITAAKFDSEMAAQRAKDKLLGCLGLMYYFVAREDQHNFTIEPSCYAYNHDKEIFTVLNQLKEKREELKSVDELDPSLIELLARFYPINHNWKASVLAAANHYHVFCSSFELSEQIRRLKLMLSCIFREIHKPELLAAASAVFIAGINYDGPGVTYKDMRRWLFEDFREFLEIADAPGKEALKERIIERFKVFCKNIFVTTLLNFDSLQDDVEDATVTDIVEWLFFIYPDSHLIREEN
;
A
#
# COMPACT_ATOMS: atom_id res chain seq x y z
N MET A 1 7.91 -3.65 -15.45
CA MET A 1 8.24 -2.42 -14.69
C MET A 1 7.55 -1.29 -15.44
N TYR A 2 6.35 -0.87 -15.03
CA TYR A 2 5.13 -0.71 -15.89
C TYR A 2 4.47 -2.05 -16.26
N LYS A 3 4.69 -3.09 -15.44
CA LYS A 3 3.99 -4.36 -15.69
C LYS A 3 2.54 -4.11 -15.27
N LYS A 4 1.63 -4.15 -16.24
CA LYS A 4 0.18 -4.09 -16.02
C LYS A 4 -0.17 -5.06 -14.88
N ILE A 5 -0.75 -4.54 -13.79
CA ILE A 5 -1.14 -5.36 -12.64
C ILE A 5 -2.58 -5.82 -12.87
N PHE A 6 -2.77 -7.11 -13.12
CA PHE A 6 -4.11 -7.69 -13.26
C PHE A 6 -4.71 -7.94 -11.88
N ARG A 7 -5.86 -7.31 -11.58
CA ARG A 7 -6.64 -7.60 -10.38
C ARG A 7 -7.93 -8.33 -10.76
N LEU A 8 -8.14 -9.49 -10.16
CA LEU A 8 -9.43 -10.19 -10.15
C LEU A 8 -10.34 -9.49 -9.13
N ALA A 9 -11.35 -8.78 -9.62
CA ALA A 9 -12.40 -8.22 -8.77
C ALA A 9 -13.40 -9.31 -8.39
N TYR A 10 -13.41 -9.73 -7.13
CA TYR A 10 -14.47 -10.59 -6.61
C TYR A 10 -15.72 -9.74 -6.35
N LYS A 11 -16.83 -10.10 -7.00
CA LYS A 11 -18.14 -9.48 -6.74
C LYS A 11 -18.60 -9.87 -5.34
N THR A 12 -18.44 -8.98 -4.37
CA THR A 12 -19.26 -8.98 -3.15
C THR A 12 -20.64 -8.43 -3.48
N TYR A 13 -21.64 -8.79 -2.67
CA TYR A 13 -23.01 -8.29 -2.77
C TYR A 13 -23.01 -6.75 -2.89
N GLY A 14 -23.27 -6.23 -4.09
CA GLY A 14 -23.23 -4.81 -4.41
C GLY A 14 -24.32 -4.45 -5.42
N PHE A 15 -24.40 -3.16 -5.78
CA PHE A 15 -25.31 -2.70 -6.82
C PHE A 15 -24.95 -3.34 -8.18
N SER A 16 -25.77 -3.13 -9.21
CA SER A 16 -25.41 -3.51 -10.58
C SER A 16 -24.08 -2.85 -10.99
N LYS A 17 -23.38 -3.41 -11.97
CA LYS A 17 -22.10 -2.86 -12.44
C LYS A 17 -22.21 -1.38 -12.82
N SER A 18 -23.27 -1.02 -13.54
CA SER A 18 -23.55 0.36 -13.95
C SER A 18 -23.77 1.31 -12.76
N ILE A 19 -24.54 0.90 -11.75
CA ILE A 19 -24.75 1.72 -10.55
C ILE A 19 -23.45 1.88 -9.76
N ASN A 20 -22.66 0.83 -9.62
CA ASN A 20 -21.35 0.92 -8.93
C ASN A 20 -20.39 1.87 -9.65
N GLU A 21 -20.42 1.94 -10.98
CA GLU A 21 -19.62 2.89 -11.77
C GLU A 21 -20.05 4.34 -11.50
N ILE A 22 -21.37 4.60 -11.43
CA ILE A 22 -21.91 5.93 -11.10
C ILE A 22 -21.54 6.34 -9.66
N PHE A 23 -21.69 5.42 -8.69
CA PHE A 23 -21.25 5.65 -7.30
C PHE A 23 -19.75 5.93 -7.24
N SER A 24 -18.93 5.11 -7.90
CA SER A 24 -17.47 5.27 -7.91
C SER A 24 -17.05 6.62 -8.46
N THR A 25 -17.75 7.11 -9.50
CA THR A 25 -17.52 8.45 -10.08
C THR A 25 -17.79 9.55 -9.05
N HIS A 26 -18.91 9.50 -8.33
CA HIS A 26 -19.26 10.53 -7.34
C HIS A 26 -18.43 10.44 -6.06
N ILE A 27 -18.07 9.23 -5.64
CA ILE A 27 -17.11 9.02 -4.54
C ILE A 27 -15.74 9.61 -4.91
N SER A 28 -15.28 9.44 -6.16
CA SER A 28 -14.06 10.10 -6.64
C SER A 28 -14.12 11.62 -6.48
N LYS A 29 -15.26 12.23 -6.82
CA LYS A 29 -15.45 13.68 -6.64
C LYS A 29 -15.34 14.13 -5.18
N PHE A 30 -15.73 13.31 -4.19
CA PHE A 30 -15.50 13.63 -2.77
C PHE A 30 -14.00 13.57 -2.42
N HIS A 31 -13.30 12.53 -2.89
CA HIS A 31 -11.86 12.41 -2.68
C HIS A 31 -11.08 13.55 -3.33
N ASP A 32 -11.47 13.98 -4.53
CA ASP A 32 -10.83 15.09 -5.23
C ASP A 32 -10.96 16.38 -4.41
N ARG A 33 -12.13 16.67 -3.80
CA ARG A 33 -12.29 17.82 -2.92
C ARG A 33 -11.37 17.77 -1.69
N ILE A 34 -11.21 16.60 -1.08
CA ILE A 34 -10.30 16.41 0.06
C ILE A 34 -8.84 16.57 -0.38
N GLU A 35 -8.45 15.95 -1.49
CA GLU A 35 -7.09 16.08 -2.03
C GLU A 35 -6.74 17.54 -2.32
N TYR A 36 -7.66 18.28 -2.95
CA TYR A 36 -7.49 19.71 -3.19
C TYR A 36 -7.26 20.49 -1.89
N ALA A 37 -8.07 20.22 -0.86
CA ALA A 37 -7.94 20.87 0.44
C ALA A 37 -6.59 20.58 1.12
N ILE A 38 -6.11 19.34 1.03
CA ILE A 38 -4.79 18.94 1.55
C ILE A 38 -3.67 19.64 0.77
N TRP A 39 -3.77 19.75 -0.56
CA TRP A 39 -2.82 20.54 -1.36
C TRP A 39 -2.82 22.02 -0.96
N MET A 40 -3.98 22.63 -0.74
CA MET A 40 -4.08 24.02 -0.31
C MET A 40 -3.45 24.21 1.07
N GLN A 41 -3.64 23.26 2.00
CA GLN A 41 -2.98 23.28 3.30
C GLN A 41 -1.45 23.21 3.15
N HIS A 42 -0.95 22.32 2.29
CA HIS A 42 0.48 22.19 2.01
C HIS A 42 1.09 23.49 1.45
N LEU A 43 0.42 24.11 0.47
CA LEU A 43 0.87 25.37 -0.12
C LEU A 43 0.86 26.52 0.90
N LYS A 44 -0.11 26.54 1.83
CA LYS A 44 -0.15 27.54 2.92
C LYS A 44 1.00 27.36 3.91
N SER A 45 1.44 26.13 4.18
CA SER A 45 2.50 25.87 5.16
C SER A 45 3.93 25.92 4.59
N MET A 46 4.09 25.94 3.27
CA MET A 46 5.38 26.09 2.60
C MET A 46 6.04 27.44 2.91
N LYS A 47 7.09 27.41 3.75
CA LYS A 47 7.82 28.63 4.18
C LYS A 47 8.72 29.25 3.09
N ALA A 48 9.14 28.48 2.09
CA ALA A 48 9.92 28.97 0.94
C ALA A 48 9.90 27.92 -0.19
N PRO A 49 8.86 27.88 -1.05
CA PRO A 49 8.82 26.92 -2.15
C PRO A 49 9.95 27.23 -3.14
N ASN A 50 10.67 26.20 -3.57
CA ASN A 50 11.47 26.30 -4.78
C ASN A 50 10.51 26.63 -5.93
N GLY A 51 10.75 27.69 -6.70
CA GLY A 51 9.81 28.14 -7.74
C GLY A 51 9.36 27.01 -8.68
N LYS A 52 10.26 26.06 -8.97
CA LYS A 52 9.94 24.87 -9.77
C LYS A 52 8.93 23.92 -9.09
N GLU A 53 9.00 23.74 -7.77
CA GLU A 53 8.07 22.86 -7.03
C GLU A 53 6.66 23.43 -7.04
N LEU A 54 6.53 24.74 -6.86
CA LEU A 54 5.25 25.44 -6.95
C LEU A 54 4.64 25.27 -8.35
N ASP A 55 5.43 25.48 -9.41
CA ASP A 55 4.99 25.32 -10.79
C ASP A 55 4.45 23.90 -11.05
N TYR A 56 5.11 22.86 -10.52
CA TYR A 56 4.66 21.48 -10.65
C TYR A 56 3.32 21.24 -9.97
N ILE A 57 3.12 21.81 -8.77
CA ILE A 57 1.86 21.68 -8.03
C ILE A 57 0.76 22.42 -8.79
N GLU A 58 0.95 23.69 -9.12
CA GLU A 58 -0.04 24.49 -9.83
C GLU A 58 -0.44 23.87 -11.17
N PHE A 59 0.53 23.38 -11.93
CA PHE A 59 0.29 22.68 -13.19
C PHE A 59 -0.56 21.41 -12.98
N TYR A 60 -0.27 20.63 -11.94
CA TYR A 60 -1.05 19.44 -11.61
C TYR A 60 -2.50 19.76 -11.22
N LEU A 61 -2.68 20.73 -10.30
CA LEU A 61 -4.00 21.14 -9.84
C LEU A 61 -4.85 21.69 -11.01
N LYS A 62 -4.23 22.43 -11.94
CA LYS A 62 -4.90 23.04 -13.10
C LYS A 62 -5.27 22.03 -14.19
N ASN A 63 -4.40 21.06 -14.49
CA ASN A 63 -4.52 20.25 -15.70
C ASN A 63 -5.01 18.82 -15.46
N PHE A 64 -4.86 18.27 -14.26
CA PHE A 64 -5.09 16.84 -14.03
C PHE A 64 -6.02 16.50 -12.88
N SER A 65 -6.24 17.44 -11.95
CA SER A 65 -6.83 17.07 -10.68
C SER A 65 -8.26 17.54 -10.47
N PHE A 66 -8.71 18.69 -11.01
CA PHE A 66 -10.04 19.23 -10.68
C PHE A 66 -10.77 19.90 -11.85
N THR A 67 -12.07 19.62 -11.98
CA THR A 67 -13.00 20.49 -12.72
C THR A 67 -13.28 21.75 -11.90
N GLN A 68 -13.50 22.90 -12.57
CA GLN A 68 -13.68 24.22 -11.93
C GLN A 68 -14.79 24.24 -10.85
N GLU A 69 -15.77 23.33 -10.91
CA GLU A 69 -16.88 23.20 -9.96
C GLU A 69 -16.46 22.65 -8.57
N HIS A 70 -15.25 22.09 -8.42
CA HIS A 70 -14.79 21.46 -7.17
C HIS A 70 -14.01 22.40 -6.23
N MET A 71 -13.84 23.67 -6.59
CA MET A 71 -13.04 24.65 -5.83
C MET A 71 -13.76 25.30 -4.64
N GLN A 72 -14.79 24.68 -4.06
CA GLN A 72 -15.27 25.12 -2.75
C GLN A 72 -14.23 24.72 -1.69
N THR A 73 -13.54 25.72 -1.13
CA THR A 73 -12.39 25.52 -0.25
C THR A 73 -12.85 24.87 1.07
N LEU A 74 -12.56 23.57 1.23
CA LEU A 74 -12.61 22.92 2.53
C LEU A 74 -11.36 23.34 3.32
N GLU A 75 -11.54 23.92 4.50
CA GLU A 75 -10.42 24.24 5.39
C GLU A 75 -10.19 23.08 6.36
N LEU A 76 -9.09 22.37 6.15
CA LEU A 76 -8.63 21.28 7.00
C LEU A 76 -7.49 21.78 7.89
N ASP A 77 -7.60 21.57 9.20
CA ASP A 77 -6.53 21.88 10.15
C ASP A 77 -5.67 20.63 10.36
N LEU A 78 -4.58 20.52 9.58
CA LEU A 78 -3.70 19.35 9.59
C LEU A 78 -2.26 19.75 9.86
N PRO A 79 -1.52 18.98 10.69
CA PRO A 79 -0.08 19.13 10.79
C PRO A 79 0.62 18.85 9.45
N ASP A 80 1.78 19.47 9.25
CA ASP A 80 2.55 19.37 8.00
C ASP A 80 2.93 17.93 7.62
N HIS A 81 3.35 17.12 8.60
CA HIS A 81 3.74 15.73 8.35
C HIS A 81 2.55 14.87 7.89
N VAL A 82 1.36 15.07 8.47
CA VAL A 82 0.12 14.37 8.07
C VAL A 82 -0.26 14.77 6.65
N THR A 83 -0.17 16.06 6.35
CA THR A 83 -0.44 16.62 5.02
C THR A 83 0.45 15.95 3.96
N ILE A 84 1.77 15.89 4.21
CA ILE A 84 2.75 15.29 3.30
C ILE A 84 2.49 13.78 3.10
N GLU A 85 2.26 13.03 4.18
CA GLU A 85 2.07 11.57 4.10
C GLU A 85 0.73 11.17 3.46
N LEU A 86 -0.34 11.94 3.66
CA LEU A 86 -1.60 11.77 2.95
C LEU A 86 -1.42 12.02 1.45
N LEU A 87 -0.78 13.13 1.06
CA LEU A 87 -0.51 13.42 -0.35
C LEU A 87 0.37 12.34 -0.99
N ASP A 88 1.44 11.89 -0.33
CA ASP A 88 2.28 10.78 -0.81
C ASP A 88 1.46 9.50 -1.07
N SER A 89 0.55 9.16 -0.17
CA SER A 89 -0.33 8.00 -0.32
C SER A 89 -1.35 8.17 -1.46
N ILE A 90 -1.96 9.36 -1.60
CA ILE A 90 -2.88 9.70 -2.69
C ILE A 90 -2.17 9.62 -4.05
N LEU A 91 -1.01 10.27 -4.18
CA LEU A 91 -0.23 10.28 -5.41
C LEU A 91 0.25 8.88 -5.78
N THR A 92 0.69 8.08 -4.80
CA THR A 92 1.06 6.68 -5.04
C THR A 92 -0.13 5.86 -5.52
N SER A 93 -1.31 6.02 -4.91
CA SER A 93 -2.52 5.31 -5.33
C SER A 93 -2.93 5.67 -6.77
N LYS A 94 -2.82 6.95 -7.14
CA LYS A 94 -3.06 7.41 -8.52
C LYS A 94 -2.03 6.86 -9.51
N MET A 95 -0.76 6.81 -9.13
CA MET A 95 0.28 6.16 -9.94
C MET A 95 0.00 4.68 -10.14
N GLU A 96 -0.40 3.95 -9.09
CA GLU A 96 -0.74 2.53 -9.19
C GLU A 96 -1.94 2.31 -10.12
N GLN A 97 -2.99 3.14 -10.02
CA GLN A 97 -4.13 3.11 -10.93
C GLN A 97 -3.73 3.32 -12.39
N PHE A 98 -2.79 4.22 -12.66
CA PHE A 98 -2.25 4.41 -14.02
C PHE A 98 -1.55 3.17 -14.56
N LEU A 99 -1.02 2.31 -13.68
CA LEU A 99 -0.40 1.04 -14.04
C LEU A 99 -1.40 -0.14 -14.11
N LEU A 100 -2.66 0.06 -13.73
CA LEU A 100 -3.72 -0.93 -13.87
C LEU A 100 -4.34 -0.82 -15.26
N THR A 101 -4.35 -1.92 -16.02
CA THR A 101 -5.17 -2.02 -17.25
C THR A 101 -6.17 -3.14 -17.12
N SER A 102 -7.43 -2.81 -17.38
CA SER A 102 -8.50 -3.77 -17.62
C SER A 102 -8.49 -4.18 -19.10
N GLN A 103 -7.64 -5.13 -19.47
CA GLN A 103 -7.74 -5.80 -20.77
C GLN A 103 -8.31 -7.20 -20.57
N SER A 104 -9.12 -7.65 -21.52
CA SER A 104 -9.60 -9.03 -21.57
C SER A 104 -8.45 -9.96 -21.95
N PHE A 105 -8.49 -11.23 -21.51
CA PHE A 105 -7.47 -12.24 -21.91
C PHE A 105 -7.35 -12.37 -23.44
N GLU A 106 -8.41 -12.07 -24.20
CA GLU A 106 -8.48 -12.18 -25.67
C GLU A 106 -7.75 -11.05 -26.42
N GLU A 107 -7.49 -9.92 -25.77
CA GLU A 107 -6.71 -8.80 -26.34
C GLU A 107 -5.20 -9.00 -26.14
N PHE A 108 -4.80 -9.75 -25.10
CA PHE A 108 -3.41 -10.04 -24.77
C PHE A 108 -2.72 -10.90 -25.84
N ASP A 109 -3.43 -11.89 -26.38
CA ASP A 109 -2.93 -12.78 -27.44
C ASP A 109 -2.78 -12.07 -28.81
N ARG A 110 -3.37 -10.87 -28.99
CA ARG A 110 -3.28 -10.10 -30.24
C ARG A 110 -2.16 -9.07 -30.25
N GLU A 111 -1.72 -8.56 -29.09
CA GLU A 111 -0.64 -7.57 -28.99
C GLU A 111 0.77 -8.17 -29.18
N GLU A 112 0.96 -9.49 -29.02
CA GLU A 112 2.26 -10.15 -29.24
C GLU A 112 2.73 -10.17 -30.72
N GLN A 113 1.90 -9.68 -31.66
CA GLN A 113 2.25 -9.64 -33.09
C GLN A 113 2.79 -8.28 -33.59
N ASN A 114 2.91 -7.27 -32.73
CA ASN A 114 3.49 -5.99 -33.12
C ASN A 114 5.03 -6.07 -33.10
N THR A 115 5.59 -6.38 -34.26
CA THR A 115 7.04 -6.37 -34.53
C THR A 115 7.59 -4.96 -34.38
N SER A 116 8.44 -4.77 -33.37
CA SER A 116 9.28 -3.57 -33.22
C SER A 116 10.08 -3.32 -34.51
N THR A 117 9.99 -2.09 -35.03
CA THR A 117 10.74 -1.59 -36.19
C THR A 117 12.19 -1.20 -35.83
N VAL A 118 12.63 -1.46 -34.60
CA VAL A 118 13.99 -1.21 -34.13
C VAL A 118 14.99 -2.16 -34.82
N PRO A 119 16.13 -1.66 -35.33
CA PRO A 119 17.16 -2.50 -35.94
C PRO A 119 17.63 -3.63 -35.01
N SER A 120 17.50 -4.88 -35.45
CA SER A 120 17.86 -6.08 -34.67
C SER A 120 19.37 -6.38 -34.67
N ILE A 121 20.22 -5.35 -34.60
CA ILE A 121 21.68 -5.53 -34.64
C ILE A 121 22.16 -5.90 -33.24
N SER A 122 22.74 -7.10 -33.10
CA SER A 122 23.33 -7.54 -31.83
C SER A 122 24.57 -6.72 -31.47
N PHE A 123 24.88 -6.62 -30.17
CA PHE A 123 26.05 -5.89 -29.68
C PHE A 123 27.37 -6.39 -30.31
N ALA A 124 27.55 -7.71 -30.41
CA ALA A 124 28.73 -8.29 -31.08
C ALA A 124 28.84 -7.88 -32.56
N THR A 125 27.70 -7.72 -33.25
CA THR A 125 27.68 -7.25 -34.66
C THR A 125 28.01 -5.76 -34.75
N TYR A 126 27.50 -4.95 -33.82
CA TYR A 126 27.78 -3.52 -33.74
C TYR A 126 29.27 -3.24 -33.56
N LEU A 127 29.95 -3.98 -32.67
CA LEU A 127 31.38 -3.81 -32.42
C LEU A 127 32.27 -4.08 -33.65
N LYS A 128 31.80 -4.91 -34.59
CA LYS A 128 32.50 -5.24 -35.85
C LYS A 128 32.23 -4.23 -36.98
N GLY A 129 31.28 -3.31 -36.78
CA GLY A 129 30.86 -2.29 -37.76
C GLY A 129 31.49 -0.90 -37.54
N PRO A 130 31.16 0.08 -38.40
CA PRO A 130 31.57 1.48 -38.19
C PRO A 130 30.88 2.04 -36.94
N LYS A 131 31.66 2.27 -35.88
CA LYS A 131 31.16 2.82 -34.61
C LYS A 131 30.64 4.25 -34.80
N ILE A 132 29.40 4.51 -34.35
CA ILE A 132 28.91 5.87 -34.19
C ILE A 132 29.35 6.32 -32.80
N LYS A 133 30.38 7.18 -32.75
CA LYS A 133 30.81 7.77 -31.48
C LYS A 133 29.78 8.79 -31.04
N ASN A 134 28.96 8.42 -30.06
CA ASN A 134 28.11 9.35 -29.35
C ASN A 134 28.89 9.84 -28.12
N ASP A 135 29.30 11.11 -28.14
CA ASP A 135 30.02 11.73 -27.03
C ASP A 135 29.08 11.94 -25.84
N LEU A 136 29.16 11.06 -24.84
CA LEU A 136 28.32 11.11 -23.63
C LEU A 136 28.36 12.48 -22.92
N PRO A 137 29.52 13.15 -22.78
CA PRO A 137 29.61 14.56 -22.41
C PRO A 137 28.74 15.53 -23.23
N GLU A 138 28.70 15.40 -24.56
CA GLU A 138 27.89 16.26 -25.43
C GLU A 138 26.40 15.94 -25.27
N TYR A 139 26.05 14.66 -25.15
CA TYR A 139 24.70 14.22 -24.83
C TYR A 139 24.22 14.74 -23.46
N LEU A 140 25.09 14.76 -22.45
CA LEU A 140 24.79 15.36 -21.16
C LEU A 140 24.45 16.85 -21.27
N LYS A 141 25.15 17.61 -22.13
CA LYS A 141 24.80 19.02 -22.37
C LYS A 141 23.40 19.14 -22.98
N GLN A 142 23.07 18.30 -23.96
CA GLN A 142 21.73 18.28 -24.55
C GLN A 142 20.67 18.01 -23.49
N LEU A 143 20.85 16.99 -22.64
CA LEU A 143 19.92 16.70 -21.53
C LEU A 143 19.79 17.88 -20.54
N GLN A 144 20.86 18.63 -20.31
CA GLN A 144 20.88 19.78 -19.40
C GLN A 144 20.24 21.04 -20.00
N GLU A 145 20.34 21.27 -21.31
CA GLU A 145 19.73 22.40 -22.02
C GLU A 145 18.20 22.42 -21.90
N TYR A 146 17.57 21.23 -21.80
CA TYR A 146 16.12 21.10 -21.66
C TYR A 146 15.59 21.36 -20.22
N ARG A 147 16.46 21.62 -19.23
CA ARG A 147 16.04 21.95 -17.83
C ARG A 147 15.19 23.21 -17.70
N ASN A 148 15.14 24.02 -18.76
CA ASN A 148 14.44 25.30 -18.81
C ASN A 148 13.15 25.24 -19.65
N LEU A 149 12.73 24.07 -20.11
CA LEU A 149 11.42 23.92 -20.74
C LEU A 149 10.32 24.19 -19.69
N SER A 150 9.30 24.95 -20.09
CA SER A 150 8.09 25.09 -19.27
C SER A 150 7.36 23.74 -19.17
N LEU A 151 6.68 23.50 -18.06
CA LEU A 151 5.93 22.25 -17.82
C LEU A 151 4.88 21.98 -18.91
N GLU A 152 4.23 23.03 -19.42
CA GLU A 152 3.30 22.95 -20.55
C GLU A 152 3.94 22.38 -21.83
N ASN A 153 5.25 22.60 -22.02
CA ASN A 153 6.01 22.13 -23.18
C ASN A 153 6.70 20.78 -22.96
N ASP A 154 6.70 20.25 -21.73
CA ASP A 154 7.43 19.02 -21.37
C ASP A 154 6.74 17.73 -21.85
N ARG A 155 5.46 17.79 -22.27
CA ARG A 155 4.61 16.67 -22.75
C ARG A 155 4.68 15.39 -21.89
N LYS A 156 5.03 15.54 -20.62
CA LYS A 156 5.30 14.43 -19.71
C LYS A 156 3.99 13.69 -19.36
N PRO A 157 3.93 12.34 -19.40
CA PRO A 157 2.77 11.59 -18.96
C PRO A 157 2.47 11.80 -17.47
N LEU A 158 1.18 11.72 -17.10
CA LEU A 158 0.72 11.95 -15.72
C LEU A 158 1.53 11.16 -14.68
N TYR A 159 1.84 9.89 -14.95
CA TYR A 159 2.66 9.06 -14.06
C TYR A 159 3.96 9.75 -13.60
N PHE A 160 4.71 10.34 -14.53
CA PHE A 160 5.99 10.97 -14.20
C PHE A 160 5.83 12.33 -13.52
N TYR A 161 4.68 13.00 -13.71
CA TYR A 161 4.31 14.18 -12.94
C TYR A 161 4.03 13.80 -11.48
N LEU A 162 3.20 12.79 -11.25
CA LEU A 162 2.88 12.29 -9.91
C LEU A 162 4.11 11.78 -9.18
N TYR A 163 5.00 11.06 -9.88
CA TYR A 163 6.27 10.61 -9.30
C TYR A 163 7.14 11.77 -8.81
N ARG A 164 7.30 12.82 -9.63
CA ARG A 164 8.11 13.99 -9.26
C ARG A 164 7.49 14.75 -8.09
N LEU A 165 6.18 15.00 -8.14
CA LEU A 165 5.45 15.65 -7.04
C LEU A 165 5.62 14.90 -5.72
N ARG A 166 5.44 13.57 -5.75
CA ARG A 166 5.62 12.72 -4.58
C ARG A 166 7.04 12.81 -4.02
N ASN A 167 8.06 12.72 -4.87
CA ASN A 167 9.44 12.83 -4.41
C ASN A 167 9.74 14.20 -3.81
N ASN A 168 9.24 15.29 -4.43
CA ASN A 168 9.39 16.66 -3.89
C ASN A 168 8.73 16.79 -2.50
N LEU A 169 7.53 16.23 -2.32
CA LEU A 169 6.85 16.18 -1.01
C LEU A 169 7.70 15.46 0.04
N LEU A 170 8.26 14.30 -0.32
CA LEU A 170 9.05 13.48 0.60
C LEU A 170 10.43 14.05 0.91
N HIS A 171 10.95 14.97 0.09
CA HIS A 171 12.12 15.77 0.48
C HIS A 171 11.83 16.64 1.71
N GLY A 172 10.56 16.98 1.96
CA GLY A 172 10.14 17.75 3.13
C GLY A 172 10.20 17.01 4.46
N ILE A 173 10.33 15.67 4.45
CA ILE A 173 10.39 14.85 5.67
C ILE A 173 11.59 13.90 5.67
N ASN A 174 12.13 13.61 6.85
CA ASN A 174 13.24 12.67 6.99
C ASN A 174 12.74 11.23 7.11
N SER A 175 11.96 10.96 8.15
CA SER A 175 11.34 9.67 8.45
C SER A 175 9.82 9.82 8.46
N ARG A 176 9.12 8.70 8.26
CA ARG A 176 7.66 8.67 8.27
C ARG A 176 7.10 8.71 9.68
N PHE A 177 5.95 9.35 9.80
CA PHE A 177 5.12 9.26 10.97
C PHE A 177 4.28 7.99 10.98
N TYR A 178 3.83 7.54 9.81
CA TYR A 178 2.92 6.40 9.63
C TYR A 178 3.53 5.31 8.75
N SER A 179 3.13 4.07 8.96
CA SER A 179 3.43 3.01 7.99
C SER A 179 2.63 3.25 6.70
N ILE A 180 3.24 3.01 5.54
CA ILE A 180 2.61 3.25 4.23
C ILE A 180 1.27 2.53 4.12
N LYS A 181 1.22 1.27 4.57
CA LYS A 181 0.02 0.43 4.58
C LYS A 181 -1.10 1.04 5.42
N TYR A 182 -0.75 1.64 6.55
CA TYR A 182 -1.72 2.24 7.45
C TYR A 182 -2.35 3.51 6.89
N VAL A 183 -1.56 4.41 6.29
CA VAL A 183 -2.09 5.61 5.62
C VAL A 183 -2.98 5.22 4.45
N HIS A 184 -2.55 4.25 3.63
CA HIS A 184 -3.35 3.75 2.52
C HIS A 184 -4.70 3.19 3.00
N LYS A 185 -4.69 2.33 4.03
CA LYS A 185 -5.93 1.81 4.62
C LYS A 185 -6.83 2.91 5.19
N SER A 186 -6.26 3.98 5.74
CA SER A 186 -7.03 5.12 6.24
C SER A 186 -7.77 5.86 5.11
N LEU A 187 -7.15 5.97 3.93
CA LEU A 187 -7.80 6.50 2.73
C LEU A 187 -8.86 5.55 2.16
N GLU A 188 -8.64 4.22 2.23
CA GLU A 188 -9.68 3.24 1.87
C GLU A 188 -10.90 3.33 2.78
N ILE A 189 -10.70 3.51 4.09
CA ILE A 189 -11.79 3.72 5.05
C ILE A 189 -12.52 5.04 4.77
N LEU A 190 -11.80 6.11 4.43
CA LEU A 190 -12.43 7.37 4.02
C LEU A 190 -13.37 7.17 2.81
N LYS A 191 -12.98 6.31 1.86
CA LYS A 191 -13.83 5.93 0.73
C LYS A 191 -15.11 5.24 1.18
N GLU A 192 -15.02 4.32 2.14
CA GLU A 192 -16.19 3.65 2.72
C GLU A 192 -17.10 4.66 3.45
N TYR A 193 -16.53 5.64 4.15
CA TYR A 193 -17.31 6.69 4.81
C TYR A 193 -18.05 7.57 3.80
N PHE A 194 -17.42 7.95 2.68
CA PHE A 194 -18.11 8.69 1.62
C PHE A 194 -19.17 7.85 0.89
N GLU A 195 -18.94 6.55 0.69
CA GLU A 195 -19.96 5.63 0.16
C GLU A 195 -21.18 5.60 1.08
N ASN A 196 -20.96 5.44 2.40
CA ASN A 196 -22.02 5.43 3.39
C ASN A 196 -22.75 6.77 3.46
N LEU A 197 -22.04 7.89 3.40
CA LEU A 197 -22.64 9.22 3.36
C LEU A 197 -23.59 9.37 2.17
N LEU A 198 -23.17 8.94 0.97
CA LEU A 198 -24.00 9.02 -0.23
C LEU A 198 -25.20 8.08 -0.17
N ILE A 199 -25.02 6.88 0.40
CA ILE A 199 -26.11 5.95 0.70
C ILE A 199 -27.12 6.61 1.67
N ASP A 200 -26.65 7.30 2.71
CA ASP A 200 -27.52 7.97 3.68
C ASP A 200 -28.28 9.13 3.06
N GLN A 201 -27.63 9.93 2.20
CA GLN A 201 -28.34 10.97 1.46
C GLN A 201 -29.47 10.39 0.62
N LEU A 202 -29.20 9.32 -0.14
CA LEU A 202 -30.23 8.66 -0.94
C LEU A 202 -31.34 8.06 -0.07
N LEU A 203 -30.95 7.43 1.04
CA LEU A 203 -31.86 6.76 1.96
C LEU A 203 -32.77 7.74 2.69
N TYR A 204 -32.32 8.91 3.11
CA TYR A 204 -33.15 9.78 3.94
C TYR A 204 -33.88 10.88 3.15
N SER A 205 -33.55 11.09 1.87
CA SER A 205 -34.16 12.14 1.05
C SER A 205 -35.23 11.66 0.05
N ILE A 206 -35.22 10.38 -0.36
CA ILE A 206 -35.99 9.90 -1.52
C ILE A 206 -37.07 8.81 -1.22
N PRO A 207 -36.97 7.92 -0.20
CA PRO A 207 -37.85 6.74 -0.13
C PRO A 207 -39.35 7.00 -0.05
N SER A 208 -39.78 8.20 0.32
CA SER A 208 -41.18 8.59 0.34
C SER A 208 -41.88 8.47 -1.03
N ASN A 209 -41.10 8.43 -2.11
CA ASN A 209 -41.58 8.26 -3.48
C ASN A 209 -41.75 6.80 -3.94
N LEU A 210 -41.38 5.81 -3.11
CA LEU A 210 -41.50 4.39 -3.47
C LEU A 210 -42.97 3.96 -3.59
N THR A 211 -43.26 3.15 -4.61
CA THR A 211 -44.61 2.58 -4.78
C THR A 211 -44.92 1.51 -3.71
N SER A 212 -46.19 1.30 -3.34
CA SER A 212 -46.56 0.21 -2.40
C SER A 212 -46.11 -1.18 -2.89
N GLN A 213 -46.10 -1.39 -4.20
CA GLN A 213 -45.58 -2.62 -4.81
C GLN A 213 -44.08 -2.78 -4.53
N SER A 214 -43.32 -1.68 -4.60
CA SER A 214 -41.90 -1.66 -4.28
C SER A 214 -41.60 -1.86 -2.82
N ILE A 215 -42.39 -1.28 -1.92
CA ILE A 215 -42.26 -1.52 -0.49
C ILE A 215 -42.53 -3.00 -0.17
N THR A 216 -43.51 -3.61 -0.83
CA THR A 216 -43.75 -5.06 -0.69
C THR A 216 -42.56 -5.90 -1.17
N GLN A 217 -41.95 -5.55 -2.30
CA GLN A 217 -40.75 -6.25 -2.79
C GLN A 217 -39.54 -6.04 -1.89
N LEU A 218 -39.37 -4.82 -1.36
CA LEU A 218 -38.37 -4.46 -0.37
C LEU A 218 -38.52 -5.34 0.88
N SER A 219 -39.73 -5.44 1.44
CA SER A 219 -40.01 -6.25 2.63
C SER A 219 -39.62 -7.72 2.42
N LYS A 220 -39.90 -8.29 1.24
CA LYS A 220 -39.49 -9.66 0.91
C LYS A 220 -37.97 -9.83 0.84
N GLN A 221 -37.25 -8.82 0.35
CA GLN A 221 -35.79 -8.86 0.30
C GLN A 221 -35.18 -8.75 1.71
N ILE A 222 -35.73 -7.89 2.56
CA ILE A 222 -35.31 -7.75 3.96
C ILE A 222 -35.59 -9.05 4.72
N GLU A 223 -36.77 -9.64 4.53
CA GLU A 223 -37.10 -10.96 5.08
C GLU A 223 -36.09 -12.03 4.67
N ALA A 224 -35.84 -12.18 3.36
CA ALA A 224 -34.88 -13.17 2.86
C ALA A 224 -33.46 -12.96 3.42
N MET A 225 -33.03 -11.71 3.57
CA MET A 225 -31.76 -11.36 4.20
C MET A 225 -31.74 -11.79 5.67
N THR A 226 -32.76 -11.44 6.45
CA THR A 226 -32.83 -11.76 7.88
C THR A 226 -32.91 -13.28 8.11
N ILE A 227 -33.64 -14.01 7.26
CA ILE A 227 -33.69 -15.48 7.28
C ILE A 227 -32.31 -16.08 6.97
N ARG A 228 -31.60 -15.54 5.96
CA ARG A 228 -30.24 -15.99 5.63
C ARG A 228 -29.29 -15.77 6.80
N ASP A 229 -29.32 -14.59 7.40
CA ASP A 229 -28.45 -14.26 8.52
C ASP A 229 -28.71 -15.22 9.69
N PHE A 230 -29.98 -15.44 10.04
CA PHE A 230 -30.39 -16.43 11.04
C PHE A 230 -29.95 -17.86 10.72
N ALA A 231 -30.16 -18.33 9.48
CA ALA A 231 -29.78 -19.68 9.06
C ALA A 231 -28.26 -19.88 9.01
N SER A 232 -27.49 -18.80 8.79
CA SER A 232 -26.03 -18.84 8.76
C SER A 232 -25.43 -19.09 10.14
N ASP A 233 -26.07 -18.62 11.21
CA ASP A 233 -25.63 -18.89 12.58
C ASP A 233 -25.60 -20.39 12.91
N TYR A 234 -26.48 -21.18 12.27
CA TYR A 234 -26.52 -22.64 12.44
C TYR A 234 -25.38 -23.37 11.69
N ARG A 235 -24.63 -22.69 10.82
CA ARG A 235 -23.45 -23.24 10.14
C ARG A 235 -22.19 -23.22 11.02
N LEU A 236 -22.13 -22.32 12.01
CA LEU A 236 -20.95 -22.12 12.84
C LEU A 236 -20.62 -23.41 13.63
N GLY A 237 -19.33 -23.79 13.62
CA GLY A 237 -18.85 -24.98 14.31
C GLY A 237 -19.15 -26.31 13.61
N ARG A 238 -19.69 -26.30 12.38
CA ARG A 238 -19.97 -27.51 11.59
C ARG A 238 -19.09 -27.58 10.34
N ASN A 239 -18.99 -28.77 9.75
CA ASN A 239 -18.33 -28.92 8.44
C ASN A 239 -19.21 -28.34 7.31
N LEU A 240 -18.62 -28.16 6.12
CA LEU A 240 -19.25 -27.44 5.01
C LEU A 240 -20.55 -28.12 4.51
N GLU A 241 -20.53 -29.45 4.35
CA GLU A 241 -21.69 -30.22 3.88
C GLU A 241 -22.85 -30.20 4.90
N GLU A 242 -22.56 -30.42 6.18
CA GLU A 242 -23.56 -30.33 7.25
C GLU A 242 -24.13 -28.91 7.35
N GLY A 243 -23.25 -27.90 7.30
CA GLY A 243 -23.64 -26.49 7.34
C GLY A 243 -24.57 -26.11 6.20
N ASP A 244 -24.27 -26.53 4.97
CA ASP A 244 -25.10 -26.23 3.80
C ASP A 244 -26.45 -26.96 3.83
N GLN A 245 -26.48 -28.23 4.26
CA GLN A 245 -27.74 -28.97 4.42
C GLN A 245 -28.65 -28.33 5.47
N LEU A 246 -28.10 -27.97 6.64
CA LEU A 246 -28.85 -27.30 7.70
C LEU A 246 -29.34 -25.94 7.26
N TYR A 247 -28.49 -25.14 6.62
CA TYR A 247 -28.87 -23.85 6.08
C TYR A 247 -30.04 -23.96 5.09
N GLY A 248 -29.98 -24.91 4.15
CA GLY A 248 -31.06 -25.13 3.19
C GLY A 248 -32.36 -25.57 3.86
N LYS A 249 -32.27 -26.51 4.83
CA LYS A 249 -33.43 -27.01 5.60
C LYS A 249 -34.08 -25.90 6.44
N ILE A 250 -33.28 -25.10 7.14
CA ILE A 250 -33.73 -23.99 7.97
C ILE A 250 -34.38 -22.92 7.12
N THR A 251 -33.71 -22.48 6.05
CA THR A 251 -34.22 -21.47 5.12
C THR A 251 -35.58 -21.89 4.55
N SER A 252 -35.71 -23.15 4.12
CA SER A 252 -36.96 -23.71 3.60
C SER A 252 -38.08 -23.74 4.66
N LYS A 253 -37.78 -24.25 5.87
CA LYS A 253 -38.75 -24.29 6.98
C LYS A 253 -39.27 -22.91 7.35
N ILE A 254 -38.36 -21.94 7.54
CA ILE A 254 -38.73 -20.57 7.92
C ILE A 254 -39.54 -19.90 6.79
N SER A 255 -39.06 -19.98 5.54
CA SER A 255 -39.71 -19.33 4.39
C SER A 255 -41.09 -19.91 4.06
N SER A 256 -41.36 -21.16 4.47
CA SER A 256 -42.67 -21.82 4.30
C SER A 256 -43.64 -21.62 5.47
N SER A 257 -43.22 -20.93 6.54
CA SER A 257 -44.01 -20.76 7.74
C SER A 257 -45.03 -19.63 7.61
N LEU A 258 -46.31 -19.97 7.80
CA LEU A 258 -47.41 -19.00 7.86
C LEU A 258 -47.23 -17.97 9.00
N GLN A 259 -46.56 -18.37 10.10
CA GLN A 259 -46.30 -17.48 11.23
C GLN A 259 -45.30 -16.37 10.86
N ILE A 260 -44.26 -16.74 10.11
CA ILE A 260 -43.25 -15.78 9.61
C ILE A 260 -43.89 -14.86 8.58
N GLU A 261 -44.70 -15.41 7.67
CA GLU A 261 -45.45 -14.60 6.69
C GLU A 261 -46.36 -13.56 7.38
N GLN A 262 -47.12 -13.97 8.42
CA GLN A 262 -47.98 -13.07 9.19
C GLN A 262 -47.18 -11.99 9.93
N LEU A 263 -46.06 -12.36 10.53
CA LEU A 263 -45.15 -11.46 11.24
C LEU A 263 -44.51 -10.44 10.29
N THR A 264 -44.00 -10.91 9.15
CA THR A 264 -43.45 -10.04 8.09
C THR A 264 -44.52 -9.09 7.57
N ASN A 265 -45.76 -9.54 7.34
CA ASN A 265 -46.86 -8.68 6.91
C ASN A 265 -47.21 -7.59 7.94
N LEU A 266 -47.15 -7.89 9.24
CA LEU A 266 -47.35 -6.90 10.30
C LEU A 266 -46.26 -5.83 10.27
N HIS A 267 -45.00 -6.25 10.22
CA HIS A 267 -43.84 -5.36 10.20
C HIS A 267 -43.70 -4.58 8.89
N ASN A 268 -44.19 -5.12 7.76
CA ASN A 268 -44.23 -4.45 6.47
C ASN A 268 -45.11 -3.20 6.49
N LYS A 269 -46.24 -3.22 7.21
CA LYS A 269 -47.09 -2.02 7.37
C LYS A 269 -46.36 -0.91 8.14
N ASN A 270 -45.59 -1.29 9.16
CA ASN A 270 -44.78 -0.34 9.92
C ASN A 270 -43.64 0.22 9.07
N LEU A 271 -42.96 -0.64 8.28
CA LEU A 271 -41.95 -0.23 7.32
C LEU A 271 -42.51 0.75 6.29
N GLU A 272 -43.69 0.46 5.72
CA GLU A 272 -44.37 1.37 4.78
C GLU A 272 -44.64 2.73 5.41
N ASN A 273 -45.12 2.77 6.66
CA ASN A 273 -45.34 4.02 7.37
C ASN A 273 -44.03 4.79 7.61
N ILE A 274 -42.97 4.10 8.03
CA ILE A 274 -41.66 4.69 8.31
C ILE A 274 -41.03 5.27 7.03
N LEU A 275 -41.11 4.55 5.91
CA LEU A 275 -40.56 5.01 4.62
C LEU A 275 -41.35 6.18 4.02
N ARG A 276 -42.65 6.30 4.30
CA ARG A 276 -43.51 7.39 3.82
C ARG A 276 -43.45 8.64 4.70
N GLN A 277 -42.92 8.54 5.91
CA GLN A 277 -42.71 9.66 6.83
C GLN A 277 -41.27 10.21 6.69
N ASN A 278 -40.91 11.20 7.51
CA ASN A 278 -39.53 11.72 7.59
C ASN A 278 -38.60 10.64 8.20
N LEU A 279 -38.10 9.74 7.36
CA LEU A 279 -37.19 8.66 7.73
C LEU A 279 -35.89 9.24 8.33
N ASN A 280 -35.45 8.66 9.44
CA ASN A 280 -34.13 8.91 10.02
C ASN A 280 -33.48 7.57 10.46
N GLU A 281 -32.19 7.64 10.79
CA GLU A 281 -31.40 6.46 11.15
C GLU A 281 -31.93 5.73 12.39
N GLU A 282 -32.23 6.47 13.46
CA GLU A 282 -32.71 5.92 14.72
C GLU A 282 -34.01 5.11 14.52
N THR A 283 -34.98 5.69 13.82
CA THR A 283 -36.28 5.05 13.57
C THR A 283 -36.14 3.80 12.70
N LEU A 284 -35.27 3.83 11.69
CA LEU A 284 -35.01 2.66 10.84
C LEU A 284 -34.28 1.56 11.61
N HIS A 285 -33.33 1.93 12.46
CA HIS A 285 -32.54 0.99 13.24
C HIS A 285 -33.40 0.31 14.32
N GLU A 286 -34.22 1.06 15.05
CA GLU A 286 -35.16 0.53 16.03
C GLU A 286 -36.16 -0.45 15.40
N TRP A 287 -36.74 -0.08 14.24
CA TRP A 287 -37.62 -0.97 13.48
C TRP A 287 -36.90 -2.25 13.08
N PHE A 288 -35.67 -2.14 12.57
CA PHE A 288 -34.92 -3.31 12.11
C PHE A 288 -34.55 -4.26 13.25
N ILE A 289 -34.10 -3.72 14.39
CA ILE A 289 -33.81 -4.51 15.59
C ILE A 289 -35.06 -5.24 16.07
N THR A 290 -36.21 -4.55 16.09
CA THR A 290 -37.49 -5.13 16.52
C THR A 290 -37.92 -6.24 15.57
N TYR A 291 -37.90 -5.99 14.26
CA TYR A 291 -38.24 -7.01 13.25
C TYR A 291 -37.32 -8.23 13.34
N GLN A 292 -36.00 -8.01 13.44
CA GLN A 292 -35.02 -9.08 13.56
C GLN A 292 -35.24 -9.90 14.84
N GLY A 293 -35.47 -9.24 15.97
CA GLY A 293 -35.75 -9.90 17.25
C GLY A 293 -37.00 -10.76 17.21
N ASP A 294 -38.09 -10.23 16.67
CA ASP A 294 -39.37 -10.93 16.54
C ASP A 294 -39.28 -12.12 15.58
N LEU A 295 -38.62 -11.92 14.43
CA LEU A 295 -38.40 -12.98 13.45
C LEU A 295 -37.55 -14.10 14.06
N PHE A 296 -36.46 -13.76 14.75
CA PHE A 296 -35.57 -14.74 15.36
C PHE A 296 -36.29 -15.54 16.44
N LYS A 297 -37.05 -14.87 17.30
CA LYS A 297 -37.86 -15.55 18.33
C LYS A 297 -38.84 -16.54 17.71
N THR A 298 -39.54 -16.12 16.66
CA THR A 298 -40.52 -16.95 15.95
C THR A 298 -39.84 -18.11 15.20
N ALA A 299 -38.71 -17.84 14.56
CA ALA A 299 -37.91 -18.84 13.85
C ALA A 299 -37.35 -19.90 14.81
N THR A 300 -36.90 -19.52 16.01
CA THR A 300 -36.48 -20.48 17.04
C THR A 300 -37.62 -21.43 17.41
N THR A 301 -38.85 -20.93 17.62
CA THR A 301 -40.02 -21.76 17.91
C THR A 301 -40.37 -22.72 16.77
N ILE A 302 -40.23 -22.30 15.51
CA ILE A 302 -40.46 -23.16 14.32
C ILE A 302 -39.43 -24.30 14.25
N LEU A 303 -38.24 -24.08 14.80
CA LEU A 303 -37.10 -25.00 14.74
C LEU A 303 -36.83 -25.68 16.08
N ASP A 304 -37.81 -25.74 16.99
CA ASP A 304 -37.69 -26.41 18.29
C ASP A 304 -37.23 -27.88 18.17
N ASP A 305 -37.35 -28.49 16.99
CA ASP A 305 -36.86 -29.84 16.65
C ASP A 305 -35.39 -29.92 16.19
N LEU A 306 -34.69 -28.79 16.06
CA LEU A 306 -33.29 -28.73 15.61
C LEU A 306 -32.31 -28.34 16.73
N PRO A 307 -31.07 -28.82 16.67
CA PRO A 307 -30.03 -28.44 17.62
C PRO A 307 -29.73 -26.94 17.56
N GLN A 308 -29.74 -26.29 18.73
CA GLN A 308 -29.44 -24.87 18.89
C GLN A 308 -28.00 -24.53 18.43
N PRO A 309 -27.75 -23.28 17.96
CA PRO A 309 -26.42 -22.86 17.53
C PRO A 309 -25.45 -22.82 18.72
N VAL A 310 -24.17 -23.14 18.45
CA VAL A 310 -23.14 -23.34 19.49
C VAL A 310 -22.71 -22.03 20.16
N GLU A 311 -22.82 -20.89 19.47
CA GLU A 311 -22.59 -19.54 20.02
C GLU A 311 -23.20 -18.53 19.04
N SER A 312 -24.11 -17.66 19.50
CA SER A 312 -24.65 -16.60 18.65
C SER A 312 -23.79 -15.33 18.78
N ILE A 313 -22.75 -15.19 17.97
CA ILE A 313 -22.05 -13.90 17.84
C ILE A 313 -22.91 -13.01 16.93
N ARG A 314 -23.91 -12.35 17.54
CA ARG A 314 -24.82 -11.46 16.81
C ARG A 314 -24.19 -10.08 16.69
N SER A 315 -23.55 -9.78 15.56
CA SER A 315 -23.11 -8.42 15.24
C SER A 315 -24.23 -7.66 14.52
N SER A 316 -25.10 -6.97 15.25
CA SER A 316 -26.24 -6.18 14.72
C SER A 316 -25.84 -5.18 13.61
N ASN A 317 -24.64 -4.60 13.72
CA ASN A 317 -24.18 -3.53 12.81
C ASN A 317 -24.01 -3.97 11.35
N ARG A 318 -23.64 -5.23 11.08
CA ARG A 318 -23.39 -5.70 9.70
C ARG A 318 -24.69 -5.89 8.91
N SER A 319 -25.74 -6.36 9.59
CA SER A 319 -27.06 -6.55 8.99
C SER A 319 -27.75 -5.21 8.71
N PHE A 320 -27.50 -4.19 9.54
CA PHE A 320 -28.04 -2.84 9.33
C PHE A 320 -27.45 -2.14 8.09
N GLY A 321 -26.14 -2.24 7.86
CA GLY A 321 -25.53 -1.70 6.64
C GLY A 321 -26.08 -2.37 5.36
N THR A 322 -26.42 -3.66 5.44
CA THR A 322 -27.03 -4.40 4.32
C THR A 322 -28.47 -3.93 4.07
N LEU A 323 -29.25 -3.69 5.13
CA LEU A 323 -30.59 -3.11 5.04
C LEU A 323 -30.57 -1.77 4.29
N ARG A 324 -29.69 -0.84 4.69
CA ARG A 324 -29.55 0.48 4.05
C ARG A 324 -29.32 0.33 2.54
N LYS A 325 -28.41 -0.56 2.14
CA LYS A 325 -28.12 -0.85 0.73
C LYS A 325 -29.31 -1.47 -0.02
N ILE A 326 -30.10 -2.34 0.61
CA ILE A 326 -31.32 -2.92 0.01
C ILE A 326 -32.35 -1.82 -0.30
N ILE A 327 -32.57 -0.89 0.63
CA ILE A 327 -33.51 0.23 0.44
C ILE A 327 -33.04 1.16 -0.67
N VAL A 328 -31.78 1.60 -0.62
CA VAL A 328 -31.21 2.47 -1.65
C VAL A 328 -31.24 1.81 -3.02
N ARG A 329 -30.93 0.51 -3.11
CA ARG A 329 -31.04 -0.24 -4.37
C ARG A 329 -32.45 -0.13 -4.94
N ARG A 330 -33.48 -0.28 -4.09
CA ARG A 330 -34.86 -0.20 -4.56
C ARG A 330 -35.25 1.20 -5.04
N VAL A 331 -34.77 2.23 -4.35
CA VAL A 331 -34.93 3.63 -4.76
C VAL A 331 -34.33 3.86 -6.15
N LEU A 332 -33.12 3.33 -6.40
CA LEU A 332 -32.44 3.47 -7.69
C LEU A 332 -33.11 2.66 -8.80
N ASP A 333 -33.62 1.45 -8.50
CA ASP A 333 -34.31 0.60 -9.47
C ASP A 333 -35.63 1.22 -9.99
N GLU A 334 -36.32 2.04 -9.19
CA GLU A 334 -37.55 2.75 -9.62
C GLU A 334 -37.30 4.13 -10.26
N GLY A 335 -36.11 4.71 -10.05
CA GLY A 335 -35.77 6.05 -10.51
C GLY A 335 -34.80 6.09 -11.69
N ASN A 336 -34.22 7.27 -11.93
CA ASN A 336 -33.03 7.41 -12.77
C ASN A 336 -31.79 7.41 -11.85
N PRO A 337 -30.98 6.34 -11.84
CA PRO A 337 -29.84 6.25 -10.92
C PRO A 337 -28.83 7.39 -11.07
N GLU A 338 -28.54 7.84 -12.28
CA GLU A 338 -27.58 8.92 -12.54
C GLU A 338 -28.04 10.21 -11.86
N LYS A 339 -29.28 10.61 -12.15
CA LYS A 339 -29.86 11.84 -11.59
C LYS A 339 -30.01 11.75 -10.07
N LEU A 340 -30.49 10.64 -9.54
CA LEU A 340 -30.70 10.49 -8.09
C LEU A 340 -29.38 10.55 -7.33
N ILE A 341 -28.33 9.90 -7.83
CA ILE A 341 -27.00 9.92 -7.21
C ILE A 341 -26.36 11.31 -7.33
N GLU A 342 -26.52 11.98 -8.48
CA GLU A 342 -26.04 13.34 -8.69
C GLU A 342 -26.74 14.34 -7.76
N ASP A 343 -28.07 14.29 -7.65
CA ASP A 343 -28.87 15.14 -6.76
C ASP A 343 -28.46 14.89 -5.28
N ALA A 344 -28.26 13.63 -4.89
CA ALA A 344 -27.81 13.28 -3.54
C ALA A 344 -26.40 13.80 -3.25
N TYR A 345 -25.48 13.71 -4.22
CA TYR A 345 -24.13 14.27 -4.11
C TYR A 345 -24.17 15.80 -3.95
N ASN A 346 -24.94 16.48 -4.81
CA ASN A 346 -25.09 17.94 -4.78
C ASN A 346 -25.78 18.44 -3.50
N GLY A 347 -26.60 17.60 -2.87
CA GLY A 347 -27.22 17.87 -1.57
C GLY A 347 -26.24 17.83 -0.37
N VAL A 348 -25.04 17.25 -0.53
CA VAL A 348 -24.04 17.20 0.54
C VAL A 348 -23.36 18.56 0.72
N ARG A 349 -23.56 19.15 1.90
CA ARG A 349 -22.89 20.40 2.29
C ARG A 349 -21.40 20.17 2.56
N PRO A 350 -20.51 21.13 2.23
CA PRO A 350 -19.07 21.03 2.49
C PRO A 350 -18.70 20.69 3.94
N GLU A 351 -19.44 21.20 4.92
CA GLU A 351 -19.18 20.94 6.35
C GLU A 351 -19.31 19.46 6.70
N VAL A 352 -20.21 18.74 6.04
CA VAL A 352 -20.41 17.30 6.26
C VAL A 352 -19.22 16.51 5.68
N ILE A 353 -18.69 16.93 4.52
CA ILE A 353 -17.49 16.34 3.92
C ILE A 353 -16.30 16.52 4.86
N LYS A 354 -16.16 17.71 5.45
CA LYS A 354 -15.14 18.02 6.46
C LYS A 354 -15.29 17.13 7.70
N GLN A 355 -16.50 16.99 8.24
CA GLN A 355 -16.76 16.13 9.41
C GLN A 355 -16.39 14.66 9.16
N VAL A 356 -16.71 14.13 7.98
CA VAL A 356 -16.33 12.75 7.61
C VAL A 356 -14.81 12.59 7.55
N PHE A 357 -14.10 13.58 7.02
CA PHE A 357 -12.64 13.57 7.01
C PHE A 357 -12.04 13.70 8.42
N GLU A 358 -12.55 14.62 9.24
CA GLU A 358 -12.13 14.83 10.63
C GLU A 358 -12.35 13.57 11.47
N GLN A 359 -13.47 12.86 11.28
CA GLN A 359 -13.71 11.57 11.91
C GLN A 359 -12.62 10.55 11.55
N MET A 360 -12.28 10.40 10.27
CA MET A 360 -11.20 9.49 9.84
C MET A 360 -9.86 9.90 10.46
N TYR A 361 -9.55 11.20 10.47
CA TYR A 361 -8.34 11.75 11.07
C TYR A 361 -8.25 11.45 12.57
N GLU A 362 -9.29 11.74 13.34
CA GLU A 362 -9.34 11.54 14.79
C GLU A 362 -9.34 10.06 15.19
N GLU A 363 -10.02 9.21 14.43
CA GLU A 363 -10.05 7.78 14.71
C GLU A 363 -8.73 7.10 14.39
N ARG A 364 -8.01 7.57 13.35
CA ARG A 364 -6.90 6.81 12.77
C ARG A 364 -5.55 7.51 12.80
N LEU A 365 -5.48 8.79 12.48
CA LEU A 365 -4.22 9.48 12.21
C LEU A 365 -3.68 10.24 13.42
N THR A 366 -4.51 10.48 14.44
CA THR A 366 -4.01 10.99 15.73
C THR A 366 -3.13 9.97 16.45
N GLU A 367 -2.22 10.50 17.27
CA GLU A 367 -1.25 9.74 18.04
C GLU A 367 -1.89 8.94 19.19
N ALA A 368 -1.23 7.85 19.56
CA ALA A 368 -1.45 7.08 20.77
C ALA A 368 -0.12 6.60 21.33
N ILE A 369 -0.11 6.27 22.62
CA ILE A 369 1.06 5.74 23.30
C ILE A 369 1.01 4.22 23.29
N TYR A 370 2.15 3.61 22.95
CA TYR A 370 2.34 2.17 22.93
C TYR A 370 3.43 1.72 23.91
N THR A 371 3.28 0.48 24.39
CA THR A 371 4.40 -0.34 24.88
C THR A 371 4.55 -1.53 23.94
N VAL A 372 5.78 -1.77 23.46
CA VAL A 372 6.10 -2.90 22.58
C VAL A 372 7.04 -3.87 23.29
N ALA A 373 6.68 -5.15 23.35
CA ALA A 373 7.48 -6.21 23.93
C ALA A 373 8.19 -7.01 22.84
N PHE A 374 9.52 -7.07 22.91
CA PHE A 374 10.36 -7.90 22.06
C PHE A 374 10.91 -9.09 22.82
N HIS A 375 11.06 -10.21 22.14
CA HIS A 375 11.81 -11.35 22.64
C HIS A 375 13.22 -11.32 22.05
N VAL A 376 14.24 -11.25 22.89
CA VAL A 376 15.64 -11.13 22.46
C VAL A 376 16.39 -12.37 22.90
N LYS A 377 16.94 -13.10 21.95
CA LYS A 377 17.76 -14.29 22.13
C LYS A 377 19.24 -13.95 22.21
N ASP A 378 19.99 -14.90 22.75
CA ASP A 378 21.46 -14.88 22.82
C ASP A 378 22.02 -13.78 23.72
N ILE A 379 21.17 -13.29 24.63
CA ILE A 379 21.50 -12.45 25.77
C ILE A 379 21.17 -13.25 27.03
N LYS A 380 22.15 -13.42 27.92
CA LYS A 380 21.92 -14.05 29.22
C LYS A 380 21.30 -13.03 30.16
N ALA A 381 20.12 -13.34 30.68
CA ALA A 381 19.53 -12.57 31.76
C ALA A 381 20.36 -12.74 33.05
N GLU A 382 21.23 -11.78 33.36
CA GLU A 382 21.76 -11.64 34.71
C GLU A 382 20.72 -10.91 35.58
N ASN A 383 20.62 -11.26 36.86
CA ASN A 383 19.67 -10.64 37.81
C ASN A 383 19.84 -9.11 37.94
N SER A 384 20.98 -8.57 37.51
CA SER A 384 21.28 -7.14 37.41
C SER A 384 20.52 -6.45 36.26
N PHE A 385 20.29 -7.15 35.14
CA PHE A 385 19.60 -6.59 33.96
C PHE A 385 18.09 -6.56 34.13
N THR A 386 17.49 -7.55 34.81
CA THR A 386 16.03 -7.62 35.01
C THR A 386 15.45 -6.51 35.90
N ARG A 387 16.31 -5.68 36.50
CA ARG A 387 15.94 -4.52 37.32
C ARG A 387 16.36 -3.20 36.68
N LEU A 388 16.88 -3.24 35.45
CA LEU A 388 17.45 -2.09 34.77
C LEU A 388 16.39 -1.47 33.86
N GLU A 389 15.95 -0.26 34.19
CA GLU A 389 15.16 0.58 33.30
C GLU A 389 16.08 1.64 32.69
N ILE A 390 16.33 1.56 31.37
CA ILE A 390 17.10 2.56 30.62
C ILE A 390 16.16 3.26 29.66
N GLU A 391 15.94 4.56 29.83
CA GLU A 391 15.21 5.40 28.85
C GLU A 391 13.86 4.80 28.38
N ASN A 392 13.06 4.27 29.30
CA ASN A 392 11.79 3.57 29.02
C ASN A 392 11.94 2.19 28.35
N ILE A 393 13.10 1.55 28.48
CA ILE A 393 13.35 0.16 28.08
C ILE A 393 13.53 -0.65 29.36
N GLU A 394 12.72 -1.67 29.53
CA GLU A 394 12.70 -2.55 30.69
C GLU A 394 12.94 -4.00 30.26
N PHE A 395 13.87 -4.67 30.93
CA PHE A 395 14.23 -6.04 30.64
C PHE A 395 13.56 -6.99 31.65
N LEU A 396 12.87 -8.01 31.16
CA LEU A 396 12.07 -8.94 31.95
C LEU A 396 12.46 -10.40 31.68
N SER A 397 12.46 -11.22 32.72
CA SER A 397 12.47 -12.68 32.57
C SER A 397 11.13 -13.18 32.04
N GLY A 398 11.08 -14.42 31.53
CA GLY A 398 9.84 -15.05 31.05
C GLY A 398 8.66 -14.93 32.03
N PRO A 399 8.80 -15.35 33.32
CA PRO A 399 7.71 -15.26 34.29
C PRO A 399 7.27 -13.82 34.61
N LEU A 400 8.21 -12.87 34.64
CA LEU A 400 7.88 -11.45 34.85
C LEU A 400 7.12 -10.86 33.66
N PHE A 401 7.45 -11.30 32.44
CA PHE A 401 6.71 -10.94 31.25
C PHE A 401 5.28 -11.53 31.25
N GLU A 402 5.11 -12.80 31.62
CA GLU A 402 3.78 -13.40 31.79
C GLU A 402 2.95 -12.64 32.84
N GLY A 403 3.56 -12.29 33.97
CA GLY A 403 2.93 -11.46 35.01
C GLY A 403 2.51 -10.08 34.50
N TRP A 404 3.35 -9.44 33.67
CA TRP A 404 3.00 -8.17 33.03
C TRP A 404 1.80 -8.30 32.08
N GLN A 405 1.73 -9.36 31.26
CA GLN A 405 0.60 -9.61 30.36
C GLN A 405 -0.72 -9.77 31.12
N LEU A 406 -0.68 -10.47 32.26
CA LEU A 406 -1.82 -10.69 33.14
C LEU A 406 -2.27 -9.43 33.91
N GLY A 407 -1.37 -8.45 34.09
CA GLY A 407 -1.63 -7.20 34.79
C GLY A 407 -2.24 -6.08 33.94
N LEU A 408 -2.51 -6.29 32.65
CA LEU A 408 -3.08 -5.28 31.76
C LEU A 408 -4.60 -5.11 31.98
N ALA A 409 -5.10 -3.88 31.90
CA ALA A 409 -6.49 -3.50 32.20
C ALA A 409 -7.56 -4.34 31.46
N HIS A 410 -7.30 -4.78 30.23
CA HIS A 410 -8.24 -5.62 29.47
C HIS A 410 -8.46 -7.02 30.12
N GLN A 411 -7.57 -7.44 31.02
CA GLN A 411 -7.59 -8.76 31.68
C GLN A 411 -8.15 -8.74 33.10
N GLU A 412 -8.67 -7.61 33.61
CA GLU A 412 -9.23 -7.49 34.97
C GLU A 412 -10.38 -8.48 35.31
N LYS A 413 -10.88 -9.26 34.34
CA LYS A 413 -11.83 -10.37 34.53
C LYS A 413 -11.18 -11.76 34.74
N ARG A 414 -9.85 -11.87 34.70
CA ARG A 414 -9.10 -13.10 35.00
C ARG A 414 -8.22 -12.84 36.22
N GLU A 415 -8.14 -13.84 37.09
CA GLU A 415 -7.54 -13.76 38.43
C GLU A 415 -6.17 -13.06 38.45
N GLN A 416 -5.91 -12.32 39.54
CA GLN A 416 -4.69 -11.52 39.74
C GLN A 416 -3.41 -12.28 39.34
N PRO A 417 -2.42 -11.61 38.70
CA PRO A 417 -1.12 -12.21 38.49
C PRO A 417 -0.44 -12.48 39.83
N LEU A 418 -0.09 -13.75 40.06
CA LEU A 418 0.91 -14.13 41.05
C LEU A 418 2.26 -13.56 40.59
N LEU A 419 2.91 -12.78 41.44
CA LEU A 419 4.30 -12.34 41.24
C LEU A 419 5.19 -13.59 41.20
N PHE A 420 5.65 -13.97 40.00
CA PHE A 420 6.63 -15.04 39.84
C PHE A 420 8.03 -14.45 39.98
N GLU A 421 8.70 -14.71 41.11
CA GLU A 421 10.15 -14.51 41.18
C GLU A 421 10.84 -15.51 40.24
N SER A 422 11.67 -15.03 39.32
CA SER A 422 12.48 -15.88 38.46
C SER A 422 13.35 -16.82 39.32
N LEU A 423 13.11 -18.13 39.24
CA LEU A 423 13.94 -19.12 39.92
C LEU A 423 15.35 -19.11 39.30
N PRO A 424 16.43 -19.39 40.09
CA PRO A 424 17.81 -19.43 39.59
C PRO A 424 18.05 -20.39 38.41
N GLU A 425 17.13 -21.33 38.22
CA GLU A 425 17.14 -22.41 37.23
C GLU A 425 16.57 -21.99 35.86
N GLN A 426 15.91 -20.84 35.75
CA GLN A 426 15.35 -20.28 34.51
C GLN A 426 16.31 -19.29 33.80
N LYS A 427 17.60 -19.61 33.78
CA LYS A 427 18.60 -18.86 32.99
C LYS A 427 18.55 -19.30 31.54
N ASP A 428 17.44 -19.03 30.87
CA ASP A 428 17.37 -19.24 29.44
C ASP A 428 18.23 -18.19 28.71
N ASN A 429 18.75 -18.56 27.55
CA ASN A 429 19.55 -17.67 26.70
C ASN A 429 18.65 -16.67 25.94
N HIS A 430 17.67 -16.09 26.65
CA HIS A 430 16.72 -15.12 26.12
C HIS A 430 16.20 -14.18 27.22
N ILE A 431 15.67 -13.03 26.79
CA ILE A 431 15.06 -12.03 27.66
C ILE A 431 13.90 -11.35 26.93
N TRP A 432 12.86 -10.97 27.66
CA TRP A 432 11.82 -10.09 27.13
C TRP A 432 12.21 -8.64 27.38
N VAL A 433 11.96 -7.77 26.42
CA VAL A 433 12.27 -6.35 26.53
C VAL A 433 11.04 -5.53 26.21
N LEU A 434 10.54 -4.82 27.22
CA LEU A 434 9.46 -3.86 27.07
C LEU A 434 10.03 -2.50 26.70
N VAL A 435 9.67 -2.00 25.53
CA VAL A 435 9.98 -0.64 25.10
C VAL A 435 8.71 0.20 25.26
N ARG A 436 8.74 1.09 26.25
CA ARG A 436 7.62 1.95 26.66
C ARG A 436 7.70 3.33 25.99
N GLN A 437 6.59 4.05 26.05
CA GLN A 437 6.45 5.43 25.56
C GLN A 437 6.75 5.56 24.07
N ILE A 438 6.22 4.62 23.28
CA ILE A 438 6.34 4.66 21.82
C ILE A 438 5.12 5.35 21.25
N THR A 439 5.31 6.55 20.73
CA THR A 439 4.25 7.28 20.02
C THR A 439 4.10 6.72 18.61
N ALA A 440 2.89 6.34 18.23
CA ALA A 440 2.49 5.97 16.87
C ALA A 440 1.02 6.32 16.66
N ALA A 441 0.49 6.16 15.45
CA ALA A 441 -0.94 6.40 15.22
C ALA A 441 -1.81 5.36 15.96
N LYS A 442 -3.03 5.74 16.35
CA LYS A 442 -3.95 4.96 17.22
C LYS A 442 -4.12 3.47 16.89
N PHE A 443 -3.92 3.05 15.65
CA PHE A 443 -4.01 1.64 15.28
C PHE A 443 -2.82 1.17 14.42
N ASP A 444 -1.72 1.93 14.39
CA ASP A 444 -0.52 1.63 13.59
C ASP A 444 0.53 0.92 14.44
N SER A 445 0.20 -0.31 14.84
CA SER A 445 1.06 -1.15 15.66
C SER A 445 2.34 -1.58 14.93
N GLU A 446 2.36 -1.58 13.59
CA GLU A 446 3.54 -1.83 12.77
C GLU A 446 4.58 -0.71 12.92
N MET A 447 4.16 0.55 12.79
CA MET A 447 5.05 1.69 13.03
C MET A 447 5.50 1.78 14.50
N ALA A 448 4.61 1.45 15.45
CA ALA A 448 4.99 1.35 16.86
C ALA A 448 6.10 0.32 17.06
N ALA A 449 5.96 -0.87 16.48
CA ALA A 449 6.99 -1.90 16.56
C ALA A 449 8.30 -1.49 15.90
N GLN A 450 8.27 -0.83 14.74
CA GLN A 450 9.50 -0.37 14.08
C GLN A 450 10.26 0.65 14.96
N ARG A 451 9.58 1.68 15.46
CA ARG A 451 10.18 2.70 16.33
C ARG A 451 10.73 2.10 17.63
N ALA A 452 10.00 1.14 18.18
CA ALA A 452 10.41 0.43 19.38
C ALA A 452 11.67 -0.42 19.13
N LYS A 453 11.76 -1.09 17.97
CA LYS A 453 12.91 -1.87 17.54
C LYS A 453 14.14 -0.98 17.35
N ASP A 454 14.00 0.18 16.71
CA ASP A 454 15.10 1.14 16.52
C ASP A 454 15.65 1.64 17.87
N LYS A 455 14.75 1.97 18.80
CA LYS A 455 15.10 2.38 20.17
C LYS A 455 15.80 1.25 20.95
N LEU A 456 15.30 0.01 20.82
CA LEU A 456 15.92 -1.16 21.42
C LEU A 456 17.31 -1.44 20.84
N LEU A 457 17.48 -1.37 19.52
CA LEU A 457 18.77 -1.57 18.86
C LEU A 457 19.82 -0.56 19.31
N GLY A 458 19.44 0.71 19.49
CA GLY A 458 20.32 1.73 20.07
C GLY A 458 20.81 1.35 21.46
N CYS A 459 19.91 0.87 22.32
CA CYS A 459 20.25 0.43 23.69
C CYS A 459 21.12 -0.83 23.70
N LEU A 460 20.73 -1.87 22.96
CA LEU A 460 21.51 -3.11 22.85
C LEU A 460 22.90 -2.86 22.25
N GLY A 461 23.00 -2.00 21.24
CA GLY A 461 24.29 -1.59 20.66
C GLY A 461 25.21 -0.94 21.69
N LEU A 462 24.69 -0.03 22.53
CA LEU A 462 25.43 0.58 23.63
C LEU A 462 25.85 -0.46 24.68
N MET A 463 24.93 -1.32 25.12
CA MET A 463 25.24 -2.37 26.10
C MET A 463 26.35 -3.29 25.60
N TYR A 464 26.28 -3.73 24.35
CA TYR A 464 27.29 -4.60 23.75
C TYR A 464 28.65 -3.93 23.58
N TYR A 465 28.68 -2.64 23.22
CA TYR A 465 29.92 -1.86 23.12
C TYR A 465 30.74 -1.88 24.43
N PHE A 466 30.07 -1.93 25.58
CA PHE A 466 30.75 -1.97 26.89
C PHE A 466 31.05 -3.39 27.40
N VAL A 467 30.42 -4.44 26.84
CA VAL A 467 30.49 -5.82 27.36
C VAL A 467 31.34 -6.75 26.50
N ALA A 468 31.39 -6.57 25.17
CA ALA A 468 32.11 -7.46 24.25
C ALA A 468 33.48 -6.90 23.83
N ARG A 469 34.56 -7.65 24.07
CA ARG A 469 35.94 -7.30 23.66
C ARG A 469 36.32 -7.78 22.24
N GLU A 470 35.42 -8.44 21.51
CA GLU A 470 35.68 -8.97 20.15
C GLU A 470 34.48 -8.77 19.19
N ASP A 471 34.79 -8.52 17.92
CA ASP A 471 33.98 -7.87 16.87
C ASP A 471 32.76 -8.63 16.30
N GLN A 472 32.00 -9.40 17.09
CA GLN A 472 30.78 -10.08 16.57
C GLN A 472 29.53 -9.81 17.42
N HIS A 473 28.55 -9.13 16.81
CA HIS A 473 27.19 -8.96 17.34
C HIS A 473 26.51 -10.33 17.45
N ASN A 474 26.15 -10.77 18.67
CA ASN A 474 25.60 -12.11 18.89
C ASN A 474 24.16 -12.12 19.45
N PHE A 475 23.44 -10.99 19.54
CA PHE A 475 22.03 -11.02 19.95
C PHE A 475 21.08 -11.14 18.74
N THR A 476 19.93 -11.79 18.94
CA THR A 476 18.88 -11.92 17.92
C THR A 476 17.55 -11.43 18.47
N ILE A 477 16.96 -10.38 17.89
CA ILE A 477 15.58 -9.97 18.21
C ILE A 477 14.64 -10.86 17.40
N GLU A 478 13.72 -11.57 18.06
CA GLU A 478 12.73 -12.38 17.37
C GLU A 478 11.76 -11.53 16.54
N PRO A 479 11.28 -12.05 15.40
CA PRO A 479 10.38 -11.32 14.52
C PRO A 479 8.98 -11.11 15.12
N SER A 480 8.55 -11.97 16.04
CA SER A 480 7.26 -11.78 16.71
C SER A 480 7.42 -10.85 17.91
N CYS A 481 6.59 -9.81 17.98
CA CYS A 481 6.53 -8.88 19.09
C CYS A 481 5.07 -8.63 19.49
N TYR A 482 4.88 -8.06 20.68
CA TYR A 482 3.57 -7.65 21.16
C TYR A 482 3.51 -6.14 21.28
N ALA A 483 2.42 -5.54 20.82
CA ALA A 483 2.19 -4.11 20.96
C ALA A 483 0.91 -3.86 21.77
N TYR A 484 1.02 -3.11 22.86
CA TYR A 484 -0.10 -2.66 23.68
C TYR A 484 -0.35 -1.19 23.45
N ASN A 485 -1.56 -0.84 23.01
CA ASN A 485 -2.03 0.54 22.91
C ASN A 485 -2.66 0.96 24.24
N HIS A 486 -2.10 1.97 24.90
CA HIS A 486 -2.58 2.45 26.20
C HIS A 486 -3.89 3.22 26.11
N ASP A 487 -4.11 3.98 25.04
CA ASP A 487 -5.29 4.83 24.84
C ASP A 487 -6.55 4.02 24.51
N LYS A 488 -6.37 2.86 23.86
CA LYS A 488 -7.45 1.96 23.43
C LYS A 488 -7.55 0.68 24.26
N GLU A 489 -6.56 0.43 25.10
CA GLU A 489 -6.45 -0.80 25.90
C GLU A 489 -6.45 -2.08 25.01
N ILE A 490 -5.90 -1.97 23.81
CA ILE A 490 -5.85 -3.08 22.82
C ILE A 490 -4.46 -3.69 22.80
N PHE A 491 -4.42 -5.02 22.97
CA PHE A 491 -3.23 -5.82 22.81
C PHE A 491 -3.18 -6.45 21.40
N THR A 492 -2.10 -6.23 20.67
CA THR A 492 -1.90 -6.76 19.32
C THR A 492 -0.69 -7.67 19.28
N VAL A 493 -0.88 -8.90 18.79
CA VAL A 493 0.24 -9.77 18.44
C VAL A 493 0.69 -9.43 17.03
N LEU A 494 1.93 -8.99 16.91
CA LEU A 494 2.55 -8.72 15.63
C LEU A 494 3.52 -9.85 15.33
N ASN A 495 3.22 -10.59 14.29
CA ASN A 495 4.29 -11.25 13.57
C ASN A 495 4.85 -10.17 12.65
N GLN A 496 5.97 -9.53 13.00
CA GLN A 496 6.77 -8.94 11.92
C GLN A 496 6.98 -10.12 10.98
N LEU A 497 6.54 -9.96 9.72
CA LEU A 497 6.63 -10.98 8.68
C LEU A 497 7.91 -11.73 8.95
N LYS A 498 7.81 -13.00 9.42
CA LYS A 498 8.95 -13.79 9.91
C LYS A 498 10.03 -13.47 8.91
N GLU A 499 10.99 -12.62 9.32
CA GLU A 499 11.98 -12.10 8.39
C GLU A 499 12.67 -13.38 8.04
N LYS A 500 12.27 -13.97 6.92
CA LYS A 500 12.98 -15.09 6.39
C LYS A 500 14.34 -14.40 6.26
N ARG A 501 15.31 -14.81 7.08
CA ARG A 501 16.44 -15.48 6.46
C ARG A 501 15.77 -16.40 5.45
N GLU A 502 15.46 -15.86 4.27
CA GLU A 502 15.36 -16.65 3.09
C GLU A 502 16.70 -17.33 3.19
N GLU A 503 16.69 -18.61 3.56
CA GLU A 503 17.89 -19.41 3.77
C GLU A 503 18.86 -19.02 2.69
N LEU A 504 19.82 -18.14 3.03
CA LEU A 504 20.59 -17.32 2.11
C LEU A 504 20.00 -17.37 0.70
N LYS A 505 18.80 -16.83 0.47
CA LYS A 505 17.89 -17.23 -0.64
C LYS A 505 18.70 -17.92 -1.71
N SER A 506 18.74 -19.27 -1.67
CA SER A 506 19.88 -20.03 -2.20
C SER A 506 20.24 -19.42 -3.53
N VAL A 507 21.54 -19.32 -3.80
CA VAL A 507 22.07 -18.69 -5.01
C VAL A 507 21.08 -18.88 -6.17
N ASP A 508 20.50 -20.08 -6.37
CA ASP A 508 19.22 -20.47 -7.01
C ASP A 508 18.03 -19.49 -7.23
N GLU A 509 17.85 -18.36 -6.52
CA GLU A 509 16.89 -17.29 -6.90
C GLU A 509 17.51 -16.08 -7.63
N LEU A 510 18.85 -15.99 -7.69
CA LEU A 510 19.46 -15.56 -8.93
C LEU A 510 19.06 -16.64 -9.93
N ASP A 511 18.36 -16.25 -10.99
CA ASP A 511 18.06 -17.12 -12.13
C ASP A 511 19.24 -18.11 -12.31
N PRO A 512 19.05 -19.45 -12.22
CA PRO A 512 20.14 -20.41 -12.35
C PRO A 512 21.04 -20.11 -13.55
N SER A 513 20.45 -19.53 -14.61
CA SER A 513 21.17 -19.02 -15.76
C SER A 513 22.13 -17.87 -15.46
N LEU A 514 21.85 -16.95 -14.54
CA LEU A 514 22.73 -15.85 -14.10
C LEU A 514 23.95 -16.35 -13.30
N ILE A 515 23.79 -17.42 -12.52
CA ILE A 515 24.88 -18.06 -11.77
C ILE A 515 25.75 -18.86 -12.70
N GLU A 516 25.13 -19.63 -13.60
CA GLU A 516 25.83 -20.29 -14.68
C GLU A 516 26.59 -19.28 -15.54
N LEU A 517 25.99 -18.11 -15.84
CA LEU A 517 26.64 -17.01 -16.53
C LEU A 517 27.87 -16.53 -15.74
N LEU A 518 27.71 -16.16 -14.47
CA LEU A 518 28.79 -15.72 -13.58
C LEU A 518 29.91 -16.78 -13.44
N ALA A 519 29.57 -18.06 -13.42
CA ALA A 519 30.52 -19.16 -13.39
C ALA A 519 31.28 -19.33 -14.72
N ARG A 520 30.60 -19.17 -15.87
CA ARG A 520 31.20 -19.16 -17.21
C ARG A 520 32.19 -18.02 -17.41
N PHE A 521 32.04 -16.91 -16.68
CA PHE A 521 32.96 -15.75 -16.70
C PHE A 521 34.22 -15.90 -15.83
N TYR A 522 34.24 -16.85 -14.89
CA TYR A 522 35.38 -17.03 -13.99
C TYR A 522 36.72 -17.39 -14.68
N PRO A 523 36.77 -18.22 -15.75
CA PRO A 523 38.02 -18.62 -16.38
C PRO A 523 38.65 -17.59 -17.35
N ILE A 524 37.91 -16.60 -17.85
CA ILE A 524 38.38 -15.66 -18.89
C ILE A 524 38.94 -14.39 -18.24
N ASN A 525 40.05 -13.81 -18.73
CA ASN A 525 40.71 -12.62 -18.13
C ASN A 525 40.52 -11.35 -18.99
N HIS A 526 39.30 -10.83 -19.04
CA HIS A 526 39.00 -9.54 -19.68
C HIS A 526 39.20 -8.34 -18.75
N ASN A 527 39.40 -7.15 -19.33
CA ASN A 527 39.58 -5.86 -18.63
C ASN A 527 38.36 -5.45 -17.76
N TRP A 528 37.15 -5.85 -18.14
CA TRP A 528 35.89 -5.53 -17.45
C TRP A 528 35.53 -6.52 -16.33
N LYS A 529 36.19 -7.68 -16.24
CA LYS A 529 35.85 -8.75 -15.27
C LYS A 529 35.87 -8.27 -13.82
N ALA A 530 36.90 -7.53 -13.43
CA ALA A 530 37.03 -7.03 -12.06
C ALA A 530 35.87 -6.11 -11.66
N SER A 531 35.40 -5.28 -12.61
CA SER A 531 34.27 -4.37 -12.44
C SER A 531 32.95 -5.14 -12.26
N VAL A 532 32.73 -6.17 -13.07
CA VAL A 532 31.53 -7.03 -13.01
C VAL A 532 31.47 -7.83 -11.70
N LEU A 533 32.59 -8.42 -11.29
CA LEU A 533 32.65 -9.17 -10.01
C LEU A 533 32.46 -8.25 -8.80
N ALA A 534 33.03 -7.04 -8.83
CA ALA A 534 32.80 -6.05 -7.77
C ALA A 534 31.33 -5.61 -7.71
N ALA A 535 30.68 -5.42 -8.87
CA ALA A 535 29.24 -5.12 -8.94
C ALA A 535 28.40 -6.28 -8.39
N ALA A 536 28.72 -7.53 -8.74
CA ALA A 536 28.05 -8.72 -8.22
C ALA A 536 28.14 -8.81 -6.68
N ASN A 537 29.32 -8.51 -6.11
CA ASN A 537 29.49 -8.46 -4.66
C ASN A 537 28.62 -7.39 -4.01
N HIS A 538 28.52 -6.18 -4.60
CA HIS A 538 27.63 -5.15 -4.08
C HIS A 538 26.15 -5.52 -4.20
N TYR A 539 25.74 -6.19 -5.28
CA TYR A 539 24.39 -6.69 -5.44
C TYR A 539 24.07 -7.79 -4.42
N HIS A 540 25.02 -8.69 -4.15
CA HIS A 540 24.88 -9.70 -3.09
C HIS A 540 24.72 -9.06 -1.70
N VAL A 541 25.56 -8.08 -1.36
CA VAL A 541 25.44 -7.37 -0.08
C VAL A 541 24.12 -6.58 0.00
N PHE A 542 23.66 -5.98 -1.10
CA PHE A 542 22.33 -5.38 -1.17
C PHE A 542 21.24 -6.39 -0.79
N CYS A 543 21.26 -7.61 -1.36
CA CYS A 543 20.31 -8.66 -1.04
C CYS A 543 20.37 -9.14 0.41
N SER A 544 21.53 -9.04 1.07
CA SER A 544 21.72 -9.47 2.47
C SER A 544 21.62 -8.34 3.49
N SER A 545 21.51 -7.08 3.07
CA SER A 545 21.46 -5.92 3.97
C SER A 545 20.03 -5.65 4.44
N PHE A 546 19.85 -5.33 5.72
CA PHE A 546 18.55 -4.98 6.30
C PHE A 546 18.29 -3.48 6.37
N GLU A 547 19.35 -2.67 6.44
CA GLU A 547 19.24 -1.22 6.53
C GLU A 547 18.98 -0.62 5.14
N LEU A 548 17.89 0.13 5.01
CA LEU A 548 17.47 0.79 3.77
C LEU A 548 18.55 1.69 3.18
N SER A 549 19.21 2.48 4.03
CA SER A 549 20.33 3.35 3.63
C SER A 549 21.50 2.55 3.07
N GLU A 550 21.84 1.42 3.69
CA GLU A 550 22.88 0.53 3.18
C GLU A 550 22.49 -0.12 1.85
N GLN A 551 21.24 -0.60 1.72
CA GLN A 551 20.73 -1.16 0.48
C GLN A 551 20.86 -0.19 -0.70
N ILE A 552 20.43 1.06 -0.51
CA ILE A 552 20.52 2.10 -1.55
C ILE A 552 21.98 2.42 -1.89
N ARG A 553 22.84 2.55 -0.88
CA ARG A 553 24.27 2.78 -1.08
C ARG A 553 24.91 1.65 -1.88
N ARG A 554 24.55 0.39 -1.62
CA ARG A 554 25.04 -0.79 -2.36
C ARG A 554 24.57 -0.81 -3.80
N LEU A 555 23.31 -0.43 -4.08
CA LEU A 555 22.82 -0.27 -5.45
C LEU A 555 23.62 0.81 -6.21
N LYS A 556 23.93 1.94 -5.58
CA LYS A 556 24.80 2.97 -6.17
C LYS A 556 26.22 2.47 -6.43
N LEU A 557 26.82 1.77 -5.48
CA LEU A 557 28.17 1.21 -5.64
C LEU A 557 28.23 0.17 -6.75
N MET A 558 27.17 -0.64 -6.90
CA MET A 558 27.03 -1.57 -8.01
C MET A 558 27.07 -0.82 -9.37
N LEU A 559 26.32 0.28 -9.53
CA LEU A 559 26.40 1.11 -10.73
C LEU A 559 27.81 1.70 -10.93
N SER A 560 28.43 2.20 -9.87
CA SER A 560 29.77 2.79 -9.91
C SER A 560 30.84 1.76 -10.33
N CYS A 561 30.66 0.49 -9.95
CA CYS A 561 31.52 -0.60 -10.40
C CYS A 561 31.30 -0.94 -11.88
N ILE A 562 30.03 -1.06 -12.33
CA ILE A 562 29.71 -1.32 -13.74
C ILE A 562 30.30 -0.22 -14.63
N PHE A 563 30.02 1.03 -14.30
CA PHE A 563 30.48 2.20 -15.05
C PHE A 563 31.81 2.75 -14.51
N ARG A 564 32.78 1.87 -14.22
CA ARG A 564 34.06 2.23 -13.57
C ARG A 564 34.80 3.40 -14.25
N GLU A 565 34.66 3.55 -15.56
CA GLU A 565 35.28 4.60 -16.38
C GLU A 565 34.59 5.97 -16.23
N ILE A 566 33.39 6.01 -15.64
CA ILE A 566 32.56 7.20 -15.48
C ILE A 566 32.60 7.65 -14.01
N HIS A 567 33.41 8.67 -13.74
CA HIS A 567 33.59 9.17 -12.37
C HIS A 567 32.65 10.30 -11.96
N LYS A 568 31.98 10.96 -12.92
CA LYS A 568 31.05 12.06 -12.63
C LYS A 568 29.64 11.52 -12.40
N PRO A 569 28.96 11.85 -11.28
CA PRO A 569 27.59 11.40 -11.00
C PRO A 569 26.59 11.73 -12.11
N GLU A 570 26.74 12.87 -12.78
CA GLU A 570 25.86 13.29 -13.87
C GLU A 570 26.05 12.41 -15.13
N LEU A 571 27.28 12.04 -15.45
CA LEU A 571 27.54 11.11 -16.55
C LEU A 571 27.06 9.69 -16.21
N LEU A 572 27.20 9.29 -14.94
CA LEU A 572 26.68 8.01 -14.46
C LEU A 572 25.15 7.94 -14.57
N ALA A 573 24.46 9.03 -14.19
CA ALA A 573 23.01 9.15 -14.34
C ALA A 573 22.59 9.11 -15.82
N ALA A 574 23.30 9.82 -16.70
CA ALA A 574 23.00 9.84 -18.13
C ALA A 574 23.18 8.46 -18.76
N ALA A 575 24.29 7.76 -18.45
CA ALA A 575 24.53 6.40 -18.92
C ALA A 575 23.46 5.42 -18.40
N SER A 576 23.12 5.51 -17.12
CA SER A 576 22.08 4.66 -16.51
C SER A 576 20.70 4.90 -17.14
N ALA A 577 20.37 6.14 -17.47
CA ALA A 577 19.13 6.49 -18.16
C ALA A 577 19.04 5.87 -19.56
N VAL A 578 20.16 5.78 -20.30
CA VAL A 578 20.21 5.14 -21.62
C VAL A 578 19.91 3.65 -21.54
N PHE A 579 20.47 2.94 -20.54
CA PHE A 579 20.20 1.52 -20.31
C PHE A 579 18.73 1.20 -20.07
N ILE A 580 18.03 2.09 -19.37
CA ILE A 580 16.64 1.88 -18.98
C ILE A 580 15.67 2.40 -20.04
N ALA A 581 16.01 3.48 -20.75
CA ALA A 581 15.22 3.99 -21.85
C ALA A 581 15.27 3.01 -23.04
N GLY A 582 14.27 2.15 -23.12
CA GLY A 582 14.34 0.89 -23.86
C GLY A 582 13.44 -0.18 -23.26
N ILE A 583 13.16 -0.06 -21.97
CA ILE A 583 12.52 -1.12 -21.18
C ILE A 583 11.09 -0.74 -20.82
N ASN A 584 10.11 -1.47 -21.38
CA ASN A 584 8.73 -1.62 -20.87
C ASN A 584 7.85 -0.35 -20.76
N TYR A 585 8.00 0.69 -21.58
CA TYR A 585 6.99 1.77 -21.63
C TYR A 585 6.00 1.54 -22.79
N ASP A 586 4.70 1.46 -22.46
CA ASP A 586 3.62 1.13 -23.42
C ASP A 586 2.70 2.33 -23.74
N GLY A 587 3.12 3.57 -23.44
CA GLY A 587 2.32 4.76 -23.70
C GLY A 587 2.57 5.39 -25.09
N PRO A 588 1.57 6.02 -25.70
CA PRO A 588 1.71 6.69 -26.99
C PRO A 588 2.51 8.00 -26.89
N GLY A 589 3.15 8.40 -27.99
CA GLY A 589 3.67 9.77 -28.18
C GLY A 589 4.94 10.15 -27.40
N VAL A 590 5.67 9.18 -26.83
CA VAL A 590 6.93 9.42 -26.09
C VAL A 590 8.12 8.90 -26.89
N THR A 591 9.13 9.76 -27.07
CA THR A 591 10.40 9.38 -27.70
C THR A 591 11.39 8.80 -26.71
N TYR A 592 12.42 8.09 -27.19
CA TYR A 592 13.53 7.66 -26.34
C TYR A 592 14.26 8.84 -25.69
N LYS A 593 14.36 9.97 -26.39
CA LYS A 593 14.95 11.20 -25.84
C LYS A 593 14.16 11.71 -24.63
N ASP A 594 12.84 11.75 -24.73
CA ASP A 594 11.97 12.19 -23.63
C ASP A 594 12.13 11.30 -22.39
N MET A 595 12.10 9.99 -22.59
CA MET A 595 12.26 9.01 -21.52
C MET A 595 13.63 9.10 -20.85
N ARG A 596 14.71 9.17 -21.64
CA ARG A 596 16.08 9.31 -21.10
C ARG A 596 16.22 10.57 -20.27
N ARG A 597 15.62 11.67 -20.70
CA ARG A 597 15.63 12.94 -19.97
C ARG A 597 14.94 12.81 -18.60
N TRP A 598 13.74 12.21 -18.55
CA TRP A 598 13.05 12.03 -17.27
C TRP A 598 13.81 11.06 -16.34
N LEU A 599 14.33 9.95 -16.89
CA LEU A 599 15.13 8.99 -16.13
C LEU A 599 16.45 9.59 -15.65
N PHE A 600 17.08 10.46 -16.43
CA PHE A 600 18.32 11.15 -16.03
C PHE A 600 18.10 11.95 -14.75
N GLU A 601 16.99 12.67 -14.63
CA GLU A 601 16.66 13.38 -13.39
C GLU A 601 16.45 12.44 -12.21
N ASP A 602 15.75 11.32 -12.43
CA ASP A 602 15.49 10.31 -11.40
C ASP A 602 16.79 9.64 -10.92
N PHE A 603 17.66 9.23 -11.84
CA PHE A 603 18.96 8.63 -11.50
C PHE A 603 19.88 9.62 -10.78
N ARG A 604 19.87 10.89 -11.19
CA ARG A 604 20.65 11.91 -10.51
C ARG A 604 20.18 12.09 -9.06
N GLU A 605 18.87 12.21 -8.85
CA GLU A 605 18.28 12.25 -7.50
C GLU A 605 18.66 11.00 -6.69
N PHE A 606 18.54 9.80 -7.26
CA PHE A 606 18.94 8.56 -6.61
C PHE A 606 20.42 8.56 -6.17
N LEU A 607 21.33 8.96 -7.07
CA LEU A 607 22.77 9.00 -6.79
C LEU A 607 23.13 10.04 -5.72
N GLU A 608 22.41 11.16 -5.69
CA GLU A 608 22.53 12.21 -4.67
C GLU A 608 22.04 11.71 -3.30
N ILE A 609 20.84 11.11 -3.24
CA ILE A 609 20.28 10.67 -1.94
C ILE A 609 20.94 9.42 -1.38
N ALA A 610 21.60 8.61 -2.21
CA ALA A 610 22.28 7.40 -1.77
C ALA A 610 23.42 7.65 -0.80
N ASP A 611 24.08 8.81 -0.88
CA ASP A 611 25.12 9.22 0.06
C ASP A 611 24.61 10.17 1.14
N ALA A 612 23.38 10.69 0.98
CA ALA A 612 22.83 11.66 1.92
C ALA A 612 22.47 10.99 3.25
N PRO A 613 22.95 11.52 4.40
CA PRO A 613 22.43 11.10 5.70
C PRO A 613 20.96 11.52 5.82
N GLY A 614 20.10 10.58 6.20
CA GLY A 614 18.65 10.79 6.26
C GLY A 614 17.92 10.57 4.92
N LYS A 615 16.79 11.25 4.72
CA LYS A 615 15.82 11.06 3.61
C LYS A 615 15.22 9.65 3.56
N GLU A 616 15.08 8.99 4.70
CA GLU A 616 14.56 7.63 4.81
C GLU A 616 13.18 7.47 4.14
N ALA A 617 12.26 8.43 4.32
CA ALA A 617 10.93 8.38 3.72
C ALA A 617 10.95 8.40 2.18
N LEU A 618 11.89 9.12 1.57
CA LEU A 618 12.10 9.15 0.12
C LEU A 618 12.80 7.88 -0.35
N LYS A 619 13.85 7.45 0.35
CA LYS A 619 14.59 6.21 0.12
C LYS A 619 13.65 5.00 0.05
N GLU A 620 12.74 4.90 1.01
CA GLU A 620 11.74 3.82 1.11
C GLU A 620 10.81 3.79 -0.12
N ARG A 621 10.48 4.95 -0.68
CA ARG A 621 9.58 5.08 -1.84
C ARG A 621 10.23 4.82 -3.18
N ILE A 622 11.55 4.93 -3.27
CA ILE A 622 12.26 4.76 -4.55
C ILE A 622 13.00 3.43 -4.64
N ILE A 623 13.30 2.76 -3.52
CA ILE A 623 14.15 1.55 -3.51
C ILE A 623 13.64 0.45 -4.44
N GLU A 624 12.37 0.08 -4.39
CA GLU A 624 11.84 -1.01 -5.24
C GLU A 624 11.94 -0.66 -6.73
N ARG A 625 11.82 0.62 -7.10
CA ARG A 625 12.04 1.08 -8.47
C ARG A 625 13.51 0.94 -8.85
N PHE A 626 14.43 1.47 -8.05
CA PHE A 626 15.85 1.46 -8.38
C PHE A 626 16.49 0.08 -8.29
N LYS A 627 16.00 -0.81 -7.42
CA LYS A 627 16.35 -2.23 -7.40
C LYS A 627 16.15 -2.88 -8.76
N VAL A 628 15.01 -2.65 -9.40
CA VAL A 628 14.72 -3.21 -10.73
C VAL A 628 15.57 -2.55 -11.82
N PHE A 629 15.75 -1.22 -11.77
CA PHE A 629 16.63 -0.53 -12.72
C PHE A 629 18.08 -1.04 -12.65
N CYS A 630 18.62 -1.09 -11.44
CA CYS A 630 19.96 -1.61 -11.18
C CYS A 630 20.12 -3.06 -11.65
N LYS A 631 19.13 -3.93 -11.35
CA LYS A 631 19.12 -5.30 -11.86
C LYS A 631 19.16 -5.35 -13.38
N ASN A 632 18.34 -4.54 -14.07
CA ASN A 632 18.31 -4.53 -15.53
C ASN A 632 19.64 -4.04 -16.13
N ILE A 633 20.25 -3.00 -15.56
CA ILE A 633 21.58 -2.51 -15.99
C ILE A 633 22.62 -3.63 -15.83
N PHE A 634 22.64 -4.28 -14.67
CA PHE A 634 23.57 -5.36 -14.37
C PHE A 634 23.41 -6.56 -15.32
N VAL A 635 22.19 -7.04 -15.49
CA VAL A 635 21.88 -8.19 -16.38
C VAL A 635 22.16 -7.84 -17.84
N THR A 636 21.79 -6.66 -18.31
CA THR A 636 22.06 -6.21 -19.69
C THR A 636 23.56 -6.14 -19.95
N THR A 637 24.33 -5.63 -19.00
CA THR A 637 25.80 -5.58 -19.09
C THR A 637 26.38 -6.99 -19.19
N LEU A 638 25.95 -7.89 -18.31
CA LEU A 638 26.41 -9.27 -18.26
C LEU A 638 26.11 -10.02 -19.57
N LEU A 639 24.87 -10.01 -20.04
CA LEU A 639 24.46 -10.76 -21.23
C LEU A 639 25.18 -10.28 -22.49
N ASN A 640 25.40 -8.96 -22.63
CA ASN A 640 26.11 -8.44 -23.78
C ASN A 640 27.59 -8.81 -23.78
N PHE A 641 28.23 -8.86 -22.61
CA PHE A 641 29.61 -9.35 -22.51
C PHE A 641 29.73 -10.87 -22.66
N ASP A 642 28.77 -11.68 -22.20
CA ASP A 642 28.74 -13.14 -22.42
C ASP A 642 28.69 -13.48 -23.91
N SER A 643 28.00 -12.65 -24.69
CA SER A 643 27.80 -12.87 -26.13
C SER A 643 29.04 -12.58 -26.99
N LEU A 644 30.11 -12.04 -26.40
CA LEU A 644 31.34 -11.72 -27.13
C LEU A 644 32.18 -12.97 -27.35
N GLN A 645 32.69 -13.12 -28.56
CA GLN A 645 33.70 -14.12 -28.89
C GLN A 645 35.08 -13.63 -28.41
N ASP A 646 36.03 -14.56 -28.21
CA ASP A 646 37.39 -14.28 -27.72
C ASP A 646 38.16 -13.21 -28.55
N ASP A 647 37.70 -12.88 -29.76
CA ASP A 647 38.32 -11.90 -30.68
C ASP A 647 37.97 -10.42 -30.39
N VAL A 648 37.12 -10.14 -29.39
CA VAL A 648 36.64 -8.78 -29.06
C VAL A 648 37.04 -8.35 -27.64
N GLU A 649 38.35 -8.31 -27.37
CA GLU A 649 38.90 -8.10 -26.01
C GLU A 649 38.77 -6.67 -25.46
N ASP A 650 38.54 -5.67 -26.31
CA ASP A 650 38.55 -4.24 -25.96
C ASP A 650 37.17 -3.60 -25.70
N ALA A 651 36.10 -4.41 -25.61
CA ALA A 651 34.75 -3.88 -25.38
C ALA A 651 34.59 -3.29 -23.97
N THR A 652 33.99 -2.10 -23.89
CA THR A 652 33.70 -1.38 -22.65
C THR A 652 32.20 -1.22 -22.43
N VAL A 653 31.80 -0.84 -21.20
CA VAL A 653 30.40 -0.49 -20.92
C VAL A 653 29.97 0.75 -21.71
N THR A 654 30.91 1.65 -22.03
CA THR A 654 30.67 2.80 -22.90
C THR A 654 30.25 2.36 -24.31
N ASP A 655 30.83 1.29 -24.85
CA ASP A 655 30.41 0.73 -26.15
C ASP A 655 28.96 0.21 -26.11
N ILE A 656 28.51 -0.34 -24.97
CA ILE A 656 27.11 -0.77 -24.80
C ILE A 656 26.19 0.47 -24.81
N VAL A 657 26.58 1.58 -24.15
CA VAL A 657 25.82 2.83 -24.19
C VAL A 657 25.70 3.35 -25.62
N GLU A 658 26.79 3.36 -26.39
CA GLU A 658 26.78 3.77 -27.80
C GLU A 658 25.90 2.87 -28.66
N TRP A 659 25.96 1.56 -28.46
CA TRP A 659 25.10 0.60 -29.13
C TRP A 659 23.62 0.83 -28.80
N LEU A 660 23.29 1.10 -27.54
CA LEU A 660 21.92 1.41 -27.12
C LEU A 660 21.40 2.71 -27.75
N PHE A 661 22.23 3.73 -27.94
CA PHE A 661 21.86 4.92 -28.71
C PHE A 661 21.60 4.60 -30.19
N PHE A 662 22.41 3.71 -30.75
CA PHE A 662 22.27 3.30 -32.14
C PHE A 662 20.97 2.53 -32.40
N ILE A 663 20.60 1.59 -31.52
CA ILE A 663 19.35 0.82 -31.67
C ILE A 663 18.12 1.59 -31.19
N TYR A 664 18.26 2.53 -30.26
CA TYR A 664 17.16 3.38 -29.78
C TYR A 664 17.48 4.86 -30.04
N PRO A 665 17.31 5.37 -31.27
CA PRO A 665 17.65 6.75 -31.58
C PRO A 665 16.70 7.72 -30.88
N ASP A 666 17.21 8.91 -30.55
CA ASP A 666 16.48 9.93 -29.80
C ASP A 666 15.11 10.31 -30.39
N SER A 667 14.99 10.35 -31.72
CA SER A 667 13.76 10.73 -32.42
C SER A 667 12.75 9.60 -32.56
N HIS A 668 13.13 8.36 -32.26
CA HIS A 668 12.20 7.23 -32.37
C HIS A 668 11.21 7.23 -31.20
N LEU A 669 9.96 6.95 -31.53
CA LEU A 669 8.93 6.64 -30.55
C LEU A 669 9.22 5.28 -29.93
N ILE A 670 8.93 5.14 -28.63
CA ILE A 670 9.11 3.87 -27.91
C ILE A 670 8.14 2.79 -28.45
N ARG A 671 7.00 3.21 -29.04
CA ARG A 671 6.13 2.43 -29.92
C ARG A 671 5.55 3.34 -31.00
N GLU A 672 5.55 2.92 -32.26
CA GLU A 672 4.85 3.63 -33.35
C GLU A 672 3.34 3.36 -33.23
N GLU A 673 2.52 4.41 -33.28
CA GLU A 673 1.07 4.27 -33.44
C GLU A 673 0.81 3.70 -34.86
N ASN A 674 0.06 2.59 -34.93
CA ASN A 674 -0.63 2.20 -36.15
C ASN A 674 -2.09 2.63 -36.06
#